data_AF-A0A8J5NC85-F1
#
_entry.id   AF-A0A8J5NC85-F1
#
_cell.length_a   1.000
_cell.length_b   1.000
_cell.length_c   1.000
_cell.angle_alpha   90.00
_cell.angle_beta   90.00
_cell.angle_gamma   90.00
#
_symmetry.space_group_name_H-M   'P 1'
#
loop_
_entity.id
_entity.type
_entity.pdbx_description
1 polymer ?
#
loop_
_entity_poly.entity_id
_entity_poly.type
_entity_poly.pdbx_seq_one_letter_code
_entity_poly.pdbx_strand_id
1 'polypeptide(L)'
;MTLFCEEIDHQYTTMNRRRLKATEALNWELRRVTRQMVVAALALGGDPNITVWDDGAQRVTPLLTVAAGLGHAHLVPHLLGRTPREWFRSRNTSAGRHTWVMTRVVKELLRTLPYSAGGQDIDRYTALHEAAQEGHRCCVRTLLSAGADPNARDHTGLTTLHLAALTNHSGVVKDLVTDDRCDLHAVNKYNDTALHFAALGGGMEAAQCLLEVGLNLNAKNSLGLTPIDKARLEGHHLLAWWLRKQPHAVEETPRRQIERRCRWECEGWYEKMLRCMREEDLGSIRGCIPLVVDGHLQDDAGMTLLHHAAQLGLTRVVSVLLESCEVYPHAVTWAGDTPSDLAQREGHHQVLDILHRHQPQVQMSPQQLYEQLLSVISQVMTSGGLMGALEPVGDWSVHPLATTSNRTRIVSLLVAAGALSITTHGLNLLTVAWCSPDVTPRVQVTITGVFLRVLQRERTILRSLPHLRTGVDHLIKSMEGDTPWRASWPRVESVVDLTHLMVQAARVNCTLTCSFLYQAGAQSSLCSQSKVTPVHAALDAEHWNLAGQMIKYMGGCLYVPDSRGRLPTHLMPPDRHCQLNEKIYEAERKQLEDIKEKKKDTIEEQRLQEVLNVQQLLFATNLARGRVRQNRARRSHVSSIGADALLVASQGGLQQLIYLLVKKGGVPVDTVLDATNDTTALHQAASHGKSECVILLLSLGAQPLLPDRYGQTPLHFAAMFGHDQTYQVLEGFMRQQEPSCRAGTTPREVSRHFYSYLKMYHKFSGKTRQGSDVQIWNNPTDATTDVLSRIDLNNMIEETEKINVDYSKGEAQEVRDVVMKELQKITENVSSKDRTYRGTLELLGSTADGTRLYCPDEYDFNILLDDCSGVNVLVSEQNKQEASLSGHKLRVEVKTMKTGLQAHALTKNLYSAVRQCLSTYTLRDKKVSIVPPGLTRTQVGVALSLAWQGSQYPLLLIGIDLVPIVVIPWPEEIPRPLLTPVNSQMMHLSNTTDNLWRCSFAASEVKMLKQLDHQERQVFLTGKALLSCMKAEPWMPKDLKKQFSWWDIRYWKIPTPEGFCFKNSFLRQLEKKRVEGVEWQEEDVMQHVISVFRGMCEEMVDPQTSDERLVPAKVHAYFGGDCERPKVGHGAPEIIEYIKKHLKKVEKPQVGYMGLRRGCVNQ
;
A
#
# COMPACT_ATOMS: atom_id res chain seq x y z
N MET A 1 12.95 25.79 -66.51
CA MET A 1 13.69 25.00 -65.50
C MET A 1 14.05 25.83 -64.28
N THR A 2 14.56 27.06 -64.43
CA THR A 2 14.84 27.98 -63.30
C THR A 2 13.58 28.37 -62.52
N LEU A 3 12.45 28.68 -63.19
CA LEU A 3 11.15 28.90 -62.51
C LEU A 3 10.62 27.66 -61.78
N PHE A 4 10.94 26.45 -62.26
CA PHE A 4 10.55 25.18 -61.63
C PHE A 4 11.43 24.87 -60.41
N CYS A 5 12.69 25.32 -60.40
CA CYS A 5 13.58 25.23 -59.24
C CYS A 5 13.24 26.27 -58.17
N GLU A 6 12.86 27.49 -58.55
CA GLU A 6 12.46 28.53 -57.58
C GLU A 6 11.12 28.21 -56.90
N GLU A 7 10.17 27.59 -57.62
CA GLU A 7 8.90 27.15 -57.04
C GLU A 7 9.09 25.92 -56.13
N ILE A 8 10.04 25.05 -56.44
CA ILE A 8 10.47 23.96 -55.56
C ILE A 8 11.22 24.52 -54.33
N ASP A 9 12.12 25.49 -54.47
CA ASP A 9 12.86 26.09 -53.34
C ASP A 9 11.96 26.94 -52.44
N HIS A 10 10.97 27.65 -53.00
CA HIS A 10 9.99 28.41 -52.23
C HIS A 10 9.03 27.49 -51.47
N GLN A 11 8.60 26.38 -52.09
CA GLN A 11 7.86 25.32 -51.39
C GLN A 11 8.74 24.60 -50.36
N TYR A 12 10.01 24.33 -50.63
CA TYR A 12 10.95 23.68 -49.71
C TYR A 12 11.24 24.53 -48.46
N THR A 13 11.46 25.84 -48.66
CA THR A 13 11.74 26.79 -47.56
C THR A 13 10.50 27.09 -46.71
N THR A 14 9.29 27.13 -47.30
CA THR A 14 8.04 27.22 -46.52
C THR A 14 7.67 25.91 -45.82
N MET A 15 7.96 24.74 -46.41
CA MET A 15 7.77 23.43 -45.75
C MET A 15 8.72 23.26 -44.56
N ASN A 16 9.98 23.66 -44.70
CA ASN A 16 10.97 23.56 -43.62
C ASN A 16 10.70 24.55 -42.48
N ARG A 17 10.20 25.76 -42.74
CA ARG A 17 9.76 26.69 -41.68
C ARG A 17 8.50 26.22 -40.94
N ARG A 18 7.56 25.58 -41.63
CA ARG A 18 6.38 24.96 -40.99
C ARG A 18 6.75 23.73 -40.17
N ARG A 19 7.70 22.93 -40.65
CA ARG A 19 8.26 21.78 -39.93
C ARG A 19 8.99 22.21 -38.66
N LEU A 20 9.89 23.20 -38.72
CA LEU A 20 10.64 23.69 -37.54
C LEU A 20 9.69 24.19 -36.42
N LYS A 21 8.67 24.97 -36.78
CA LYS A 21 7.65 25.46 -35.81
C LYS A 21 6.76 24.34 -35.26
N ALA A 22 6.42 23.34 -36.07
CA ALA A 22 5.70 22.15 -35.60
C ALA A 22 6.55 21.31 -34.64
N THR A 23 7.88 21.30 -34.81
CA THR A 23 8.84 20.58 -33.98
C THR A 23 9.14 21.29 -32.66
N GLU A 24 9.27 22.61 -32.62
CA GLU A 24 9.37 23.39 -31.37
C GLU A 24 8.11 23.22 -30.52
N ALA A 25 6.94 23.26 -31.17
CA ALA A 25 5.67 22.91 -30.53
C ALA A 25 5.66 21.46 -30.02
N LEU A 26 6.27 20.51 -30.74
CA LEU A 26 6.35 19.10 -30.34
C LEU A 26 7.16 18.90 -29.05
N ASN A 27 8.31 19.57 -28.91
CA ASN A 27 9.16 19.52 -27.71
C ASN A 27 8.45 20.18 -26.50
N TRP A 28 7.80 21.31 -26.73
CA TRP A 28 7.04 22.01 -25.70
C TRP A 28 5.80 21.20 -25.24
N GLU A 29 5.14 20.49 -26.15
CA GLU A 29 3.98 19.63 -25.85
C GLU A 29 4.36 18.26 -25.27
N LEU A 30 5.54 17.71 -25.58
CA LEU A 30 6.08 16.51 -24.92
C LEU A 30 6.20 16.73 -23.40
N ARG A 31 6.57 17.94 -22.96
CA ARG A 31 6.64 18.31 -21.54
C ARG A 31 5.26 18.54 -20.88
N ARG A 32 4.15 18.54 -21.64
CA ARG A 32 2.78 18.82 -21.16
C ARG A 32 1.80 17.63 -21.22
N VAL A 33 2.25 16.45 -21.66
CA VAL A 33 1.51 15.16 -21.60
C VAL A 33 0.16 15.17 -22.36
N THR A 34 0.17 15.29 -23.69
CA THR A 34 -1.02 14.93 -24.49
C THR A 34 -0.70 14.03 -25.69
N ARG A 35 -1.10 12.75 -25.56
CA ARG A 35 -0.99 11.69 -26.59
C ARG A 35 -1.55 12.10 -27.96
N GLN A 36 -2.67 12.82 -27.98
CA GLN A 36 -3.39 13.13 -29.21
C GLN A 36 -2.69 14.20 -30.06
N MET A 37 -2.03 15.17 -29.43
CA MET A 37 -1.38 16.27 -30.15
C MET A 37 -0.01 15.86 -30.71
N VAL A 38 0.76 15.03 -30.00
CA VAL A 38 2.03 14.47 -30.53
C VAL A 38 1.74 13.54 -31.72
N VAL A 39 0.71 12.70 -31.63
CA VAL A 39 0.29 11.85 -32.76
C VAL A 39 -0.27 12.67 -33.92
N ALA A 40 -1.01 13.75 -33.64
CA ALA A 40 -1.52 14.66 -34.67
C ALA A 40 -0.39 15.43 -35.38
N ALA A 41 0.61 15.90 -34.64
CA ALA A 41 1.76 16.61 -35.20
C ALA A 41 2.72 15.68 -35.97
N LEU A 42 2.89 14.43 -35.51
CA LEU A 42 3.57 13.38 -36.29
C LEU A 42 2.77 12.99 -37.54
N ALA A 43 1.43 13.00 -37.49
CA ALA A 43 0.57 12.76 -38.65
C ALA A 43 0.60 13.91 -39.68
N LEU A 44 0.98 15.11 -39.27
CA LEU A 44 1.19 16.29 -40.13
C LEU A 44 2.58 16.31 -40.79
N GLY A 45 3.38 15.26 -40.65
CA GLY A 45 4.68 15.12 -41.33
C GLY A 45 5.88 15.67 -40.53
N GLY A 46 5.78 15.67 -39.20
CA GLY A 46 6.92 15.94 -38.32
C GLY A 46 7.98 14.83 -38.41
N ASP A 47 9.25 15.22 -38.51
CA ASP A 47 10.38 14.29 -38.64
C ASP A 47 10.82 13.76 -37.25
N PRO A 48 10.71 12.44 -36.99
CA PRO A 48 11.11 11.84 -35.71
C PRO A 48 12.63 11.79 -35.49
N ASN A 49 13.43 12.08 -36.53
CA ASN A 49 14.90 12.06 -36.47
C ASN A 49 15.54 13.43 -36.22
N ILE A 50 14.74 14.49 -36.00
CA ILE A 50 15.28 15.81 -35.68
C ILE A 50 15.77 15.85 -34.23
N THR A 51 16.96 16.42 -34.06
CA THR A 51 17.57 16.68 -32.77
C THR A 51 17.14 18.05 -32.23
N VAL A 52 16.84 18.14 -30.94
CA VAL A 52 16.30 19.36 -30.30
C VAL A 52 17.35 20.00 -29.39
N TRP A 53 17.44 21.33 -29.39
CA TRP A 53 18.32 22.09 -28.51
C TRP A 53 17.72 22.13 -27.09
N ASP A 54 18.47 21.63 -26.10
CA ASP A 54 18.13 21.71 -24.68
C ASP A 54 18.87 22.87 -24.02
N ASP A 55 18.12 23.91 -23.61
CA ASP A 55 18.66 25.13 -23.00
C ASP A 55 19.31 24.87 -21.63
N GLY A 56 18.92 23.79 -20.92
CA GLY A 56 19.50 23.42 -19.63
C GLY A 56 20.87 22.73 -19.74
N ALA A 57 21.09 22.00 -20.84
CA ALA A 57 22.30 21.20 -21.06
C ALA A 57 23.23 21.77 -22.16
N GLN A 58 22.78 22.80 -22.90
CA GLN A 58 23.40 23.33 -24.12
C GLN A 58 23.72 22.24 -25.17
N ARG A 59 22.77 21.34 -25.44
CA ARG A 59 22.99 20.13 -26.27
C ARG A 59 21.85 19.82 -27.25
N VAL A 60 22.18 19.03 -28.26
CA VAL A 60 21.33 18.65 -29.39
C VAL A 60 20.92 17.18 -29.24
N THR A 61 19.70 16.91 -28.77
CA THR A 61 19.27 15.57 -28.29
C THR A 61 18.16 14.97 -29.18
N PRO A 62 18.26 13.69 -29.64
CA PRO A 62 17.20 13.03 -30.40
C PRO A 62 15.89 12.94 -29.61
N LEU A 63 14.75 13.13 -30.28
CA LEU A 63 13.43 13.12 -29.65
C LEU A 63 13.10 11.81 -28.90
N LEU A 64 13.63 10.69 -29.39
CA LEU A 64 13.50 9.38 -28.73
C LEU A 64 14.23 9.34 -27.38
N THR A 65 15.43 9.93 -27.29
CA THR A 65 16.22 10.02 -26.05
C THR A 65 15.52 10.96 -25.06
N VAL A 66 14.96 12.08 -25.53
CA VAL A 66 14.17 13.00 -24.69
C VAL A 66 12.90 12.31 -24.15
N ALA A 67 12.16 11.59 -25.00
CA ALA A 67 10.98 10.84 -24.56
C ALA A 67 11.33 9.71 -23.57
N ALA A 68 12.49 9.08 -23.76
CA ALA A 68 13.01 8.04 -22.88
C ALA A 68 13.42 8.60 -21.51
N GLY A 69 14.13 9.74 -21.47
CA GLY A 69 14.54 10.46 -20.26
C GLY A 69 13.42 11.20 -19.53
N LEU A 70 12.25 11.42 -20.18
CA LEU A 70 11.03 11.94 -19.52
C LEU A 70 10.05 10.82 -19.08
N GLY A 71 10.39 9.55 -19.32
CA GLY A 71 9.58 8.42 -18.87
C GLY A 71 8.34 8.11 -19.73
N HIS A 72 8.27 8.63 -20.96
CA HIS A 72 7.11 8.47 -21.86
C HIS A 72 7.15 7.14 -22.65
N ALA A 73 7.07 6.02 -21.93
CA ALA A 73 7.17 4.67 -22.50
C ALA A 73 6.15 4.37 -23.63
N HIS A 74 4.97 5.00 -23.59
CA HIS A 74 3.91 4.82 -24.58
C HIS A 74 4.18 5.52 -25.93
N LEU A 75 5.07 6.52 -25.96
CA LEU A 75 5.47 7.22 -27.19
C LEU A 75 6.66 6.53 -27.88
N VAL A 76 7.47 5.77 -27.14
CA VAL A 76 8.63 5.03 -27.65
C VAL A 76 8.28 4.14 -28.86
N PRO A 77 7.21 3.31 -28.86
CA PRO A 77 6.84 2.50 -30.03
C PRO A 77 6.37 3.32 -31.24
N HIS A 78 5.76 4.49 -30.99
CA HIS A 78 5.26 5.37 -32.06
C HIS A 78 6.42 6.10 -32.76
N LEU A 79 7.42 6.51 -32.00
CA LEU A 79 8.65 7.12 -32.50
C LEU A 79 9.51 6.10 -33.27
N LEU A 80 9.49 4.82 -32.86
CA LEU A 80 10.17 3.73 -33.56
C LEU A 80 9.42 3.21 -34.81
N GLY A 81 8.07 3.31 -34.83
CA GLY A 81 7.21 2.65 -35.82
C GLY A 81 6.94 3.39 -37.14
N ARG A 82 7.31 4.68 -37.29
CA ARG A 82 7.08 5.45 -38.52
C ARG A 82 8.37 5.90 -39.20
N THR A 83 9.02 4.98 -39.91
CA THR A 83 9.95 5.30 -41.01
C THR A 83 9.23 5.07 -42.36
N PRO A 84 8.96 6.11 -43.18
CA PRO A 84 8.11 5.96 -44.36
C PRO A 84 8.76 5.17 -45.51
N ARG A 85 7.96 4.29 -46.12
CA ARG A 85 8.23 3.52 -47.36
C ARG A 85 8.51 4.39 -48.61
N GLU A 86 8.47 5.71 -48.52
CA GLU A 86 8.48 6.63 -49.68
C GLU A 86 9.85 7.20 -50.05
N TRP A 87 10.88 7.03 -49.19
CA TRP A 87 12.18 7.70 -49.40
C TRP A 87 13.04 7.12 -50.55
N PHE A 88 12.80 5.87 -50.99
CA PHE A 88 13.69 5.15 -51.92
C PHE A 88 13.05 4.85 -53.29
N ARG A 89 12.34 5.81 -53.90
CA ARG A 89 11.92 5.69 -55.32
C ARG A 89 12.89 6.28 -56.35
N SER A 90 14.05 6.79 -55.93
CA SER A 90 15.06 7.33 -56.86
C SER A 90 16.43 6.68 -56.63
N ARG A 91 16.59 5.46 -57.16
CA ARG A 91 17.76 4.97 -57.92
C ARG A 91 17.73 3.43 -58.00
N ASN A 92 17.46 2.94 -59.21
CA ASN A 92 17.75 1.61 -59.76
C ASN A 92 19.09 1.04 -59.23
N THR A 93 19.31 -0.26 -58.97
CA THR A 93 18.85 -1.50 -59.64
C THR A 93 19.05 -2.72 -58.73
N SER A 94 18.35 -3.81 -59.08
CA SER A 94 18.53 -5.22 -58.70
C SER A 94 17.80 -5.73 -57.44
N ALA A 95 16.86 -6.64 -57.72
CA ALA A 95 15.99 -7.33 -56.79
C ALA A 95 16.76 -8.23 -55.82
N GLY A 96 16.36 -8.24 -54.54
CA GLY A 96 16.83 -9.20 -53.54
C GLY A 96 17.13 -8.70 -52.13
N ARG A 97 16.87 -7.42 -51.74
CA ARG A 97 17.28 -6.89 -50.41
C ARG A 97 16.24 -6.05 -49.66
N HIS A 98 14.94 -6.37 -49.72
CA HIS A 98 13.92 -5.50 -49.10
C HIS A 98 13.55 -5.83 -47.63
N THR A 99 13.80 -7.04 -47.14
CA THR A 99 13.63 -7.37 -45.71
C THR A 99 14.86 -6.99 -44.88
N TRP A 100 16.02 -6.83 -45.53
CA TRP A 100 17.30 -6.61 -44.86
C TRP A 100 17.58 -5.13 -44.53
N VAL A 101 17.00 -4.20 -45.31
CA VAL A 101 17.20 -2.75 -45.13
C VAL A 101 16.35 -2.16 -43.99
N MET A 102 15.13 -2.67 -43.74
CA MET A 102 14.31 -2.25 -42.59
C MET A 102 14.95 -2.65 -41.25
N THR A 103 15.51 -3.86 -41.16
CA THR A 103 16.29 -4.31 -40.01
C THR A 103 17.53 -3.46 -39.81
N ARG A 104 18.12 -2.91 -40.88
CA ARG A 104 19.29 -2.04 -40.79
C ARG A 104 18.94 -0.63 -40.31
N VAL A 105 17.83 -0.03 -40.77
CA VAL A 105 17.40 1.32 -40.33
C VAL A 105 16.90 1.32 -38.88
N VAL A 106 16.13 0.30 -38.49
CA VAL A 106 15.71 0.12 -37.08
C VAL A 106 16.93 -0.18 -36.20
N LYS A 107 17.88 -0.99 -36.67
CA LYS A 107 19.16 -1.19 -35.97
C LYS A 107 20.03 0.05 -35.94
N GLU A 108 19.96 0.93 -36.94
CA GLU A 108 20.74 2.19 -36.98
C GLU A 108 20.16 3.21 -36.00
N LEU A 109 18.83 3.36 -35.93
CA LEU A 109 18.14 4.17 -34.92
C LEU A 109 18.39 3.67 -33.48
N LEU A 110 18.61 2.35 -33.33
CA LEU A 110 18.95 1.71 -32.06
C LEU A 110 20.46 1.65 -31.78
N ARG A 111 21.35 1.79 -32.78
CA ARG A 111 22.82 1.71 -32.60
C ARG A 111 23.54 3.06 -32.67
N THR A 112 23.09 4.06 -33.43
CA THR A 112 23.85 5.31 -33.62
C THR A 112 23.05 6.40 -34.32
N LEU A 113 22.86 7.57 -33.67
CA LEU A 113 22.85 8.85 -34.37
C LEU A 113 23.74 9.88 -33.64
N PRO A 114 24.51 10.70 -34.37
CA PRO A 114 25.70 11.40 -33.87
C PRO A 114 25.40 12.73 -33.16
N TYR A 115 26.14 12.97 -32.07
CA TYR A 115 26.31 14.24 -31.40
C TYR A 115 27.16 15.18 -32.27
N SER A 116 26.73 16.43 -32.51
CA SER A 116 27.61 17.49 -33.03
C SER A 116 27.40 18.80 -32.27
N ALA A 117 28.21 19.03 -31.26
CA ALA A 117 28.63 20.37 -30.87
C ALA A 117 30.15 20.43 -31.13
N GLY A 118 30.61 21.47 -31.82
CA GLY A 118 31.95 21.52 -32.40
C GLY A 118 33.09 21.20 -31.42
N GLY A 119 34.04 20.38 -31.91
CA GLY A 119 35.32 20.11 -31.25
C GLY A 119 35.51 18.66 -30.78
N GLN A 120 35.98 17.79 -31.68
CA GLN A 120 36.66 16.51 -31.45
C GLN A 120 36.32 15.71 -30.16
N ASP A 121 35.20 14.98 -30.17
CA ASP A 121 35.09 13.54 -29.83
C ASP A 121 33.62 13.10 -30.00
N ILE A 122 33.38 11.89 -30.52
CA ILE A 122 32.07 11.45 -31.08
C ILE A 122 31.34 10.54 -30.06
N ASP A 123 30.23 11.00 -29.47
CA ASP A 123 29.51 10.28 -28.40
C ASP A 123 28.59 9.13 -28.89
N ARG A 124 28.66 7.96 -28.21
CA ARG A 124 27.88 6.73 -28.45
C ARG A 124 26.74 6.50 -27.44
N TYR A 125 26.12 7.57 -26.94
CA TYR A 125 25.11 7.51 -25.86
C TYR A 125 23.69 7.24 -26.42
N THR A 126 22.97 6.26 -25.87
CA THR A 126 21.68 5.79 -26.44
C THR A 126 20.47 6.15 -25.57
N ALA A 127 19.26 6.13 -26.15
CA ALA A 127 18.02 6.34 -25.39
C ALA A 127 17.81 5.32 -24.26
N LEU A 128 18.43 4.13 -24.37
CA LEU A 128 18.43 3.13 -23.31
C LEU A 128 19.34 3.54 -22.13
N HIS A 129 20.48 4.19 -22.40
CA HIS A 129 21.36 4.75 -21.36
C HIS A 129 20.64 5.84 -20.56
N GLU A 130 19.99 6.77 -21.25
CA GLU A 130 19.21 7.85 -20.61
C GLU A 130 18.07 7.28 -19.74
N ALA A 131 17.25 6.36 -20.28
CA ALA A 131 16.16 5.75 -19.51
C ALA A 131 16.63 4.93 -18.31
N ALA A 132 17.83 4.33 -18.41
CA ALA A 132 18.42 3.54 -17.33
C ALA A 132 19.02 4.43 -16.23
N GLN A 133 19.65 5.54 -16.61
CA GLN A 133 20.21 6.53 -15.69
C GLN A 133 19.14 7.30 -14.92
N GLU A 134 17.99 7.60 -15.53
CA GLU A 134 16.85 8.30 -14.90
C GLU A 134 15.84 7.35 -14.21
N GLY A 135 16.10 6.03 -14.25
CA GLY A 135 15.28 5.04 -13.53
C GLY A 135 13.91 4.76 -14.16
N HIS A 136 13.71 5.13 -15.42
CA HIS A 136 12.45 4.97 -16.15
C HIS A 136 12.23 3.54 -16.64
N ARG A 137 11.92 2.66 -15.69
CA ARG A 137 11.73 1.21 -15.85
C ARG A 137 10.81 0.81 -17.01
N CYS A 138 9.68 1.49 -17.20
CA CYS A 138 8.76 1.20 -18.31
C CYS A 138 9.36 1.54 -19.68
N CYS A 139 10.16 2.61 -19.79
CA CYS A 139 10.89 2.95 -21.01
C CYS A 139 11.97 1.93 -21.30
N VAL A 140 12.75 1.51 -20.29
CA VAL A 140 13.77 0.47 -20.42
C VAL A 140 13.17 -0.82 -20.96
N ARG A 141 12.09 -1.33 -20.37
CA ARG A 141 11.37 -2.53 -20.87
C ARG A 141 10.90 -2.36 -22.31
N THR A 142 10.35 -1.20 -22.64
CA THR A 142 9.83 -0.93 -23.98
C THR A 142 10.96 -0.88 -25.02
N LEU A 143 12.07 -0.21 -24.71
CA LEU A 143 13.25 -0.15 -25.58
C LEU A 143 13.91 -1.52 -25.75
N LEU A 144 14.06 -2.32 -24.68
CA LEU A 144 14.56 -3.69 -24.74
C LEU A 144 13.66 -4.59 -25.58
N SER A 145 12.34 -4.48 -25.42
CA SER A 145 11.36 -5.22 -26.22
C SER A 145 11.37 -4.83 -27.70
N ALA A 146 11.74 -3.59 -28.00
CA ALA A 146 11.91 -3.07 -29.35
C ALA A 146 13.27 -3.44 -29.99
N GLY A 147 14.11 -4.19 -29.27
CA GLY A 147 15.39 -4.69 -29.79
C GLY A 147 16.59 -3.78 -29.51
N ALA A 148 16.49 -2.82 -28.59
CA ALA A 148 17.65 -2.07 -28.12
C ALA A 148 18.70 -3.03 -27.55
N ASP A 149 19.97 -2.74 -27.83
CA ASP A 149 21.12 -3.53 -27.39
C ASP A 149 21.47 -3.17 -25.93
N PRO A 150 21.22 -4.05 -24.93
CA PRO A 150 21.55 -3.79 -23.53
C PRO A 150 23.06 -3.70 -23.27
N ASN A 151 23.89 -4.14 -24.23
CA ASN A 151 25.34 -4.12 -24.14
C ASN A 151 25.96 -2.99 -24.98
N ALA A 152 25.13 -2.08 -25.50
CA ALA A 152 25.62 -0.87 -26.13
C ALA A 152 26.57 -0.16 -25.17
N ARG A 153 27.75 0.21 -25.67
CA ARG A 153 28.78 0.91 -24.89
C ARG A 153 28.88 2.37 -25.31
N ASP A 154 28.86 3.28 -24.34
CA ASP A 154 29.09 4.70 -24.57
C ASP A 154 30.58 5.01 -24.86
N HIS A 155 30.94 6.30 -24.97
CA HIS A 155 32.32 6.71 -25.26
C HIS A 155 33.32 6.38 -24.14
N THR A 156 32.86 6.15 -22.91
CA THR A 156 33.68 5.71 -21.76
C THR A 156 33.70 4.19 -21.58
N GLY A 157 32.94 3.47 -22.40
CA GLY A 157 32.81 2.01 -22.35
C GLY A 157 31.73 1.53 -21.37
N LEU A 158 30.89 2.42 -20.84
CA LEU A 158 29.81 2.08 -19.93
C LEU A 158 28.65 1.48 -20.69
N THR A 159 27.96 0.55 -20.03
CA THR A 159 26.73 -0.07 -20.50
C THR A 159 25.56 0.47 -19.70
N THR A 160 24.34 0.18 -20.14
CA THR A 160 23.12 0.54 -19.41
C THR A 160 23.06 -0.04 -18.00
N LEU A 161 23.68 -1.22 -17.78
CA LEU A 161 23.79 -1.82 -16.45
C LEU A 161 24.72 -1.01 -15.52
N HIS A 162 25.81 -0.45 -16.04
CA HIS A 162 26.73 0.40 -15.27
C HIS A 162 26.03 1.68 -14.79
N LEU A 163 25.27 2.36 -15.66
CA LEU A 163 24.56 3.60 -15.31
C LEU A 163 23.42 3.36 -14.33
N ALA A 164 22.65 2.27 -14.50
CA ALA A 164 21.59 1.89 -13.57
C ALA A 164 22.13 1.50 -12.19
N ALA A 165 23.32 0.87 -12.14
CA ALA A 165 24.00 0.51 -10.90
C ALA A 165 24.53 1.76 -10.16
N LEU A 166 25.11 2.72 -10.89
CA LEU A 166 25.61 3.99 -10.35
C LEU A 166 24.51 4.83 -9.69
N THR A 167 23.31 4.84 -10.27
CA THR A 167 22.16 5.65 -9.81
C THR A 167 21.23 4.90 -8.85
N ASN A 168 21.58 3.68 -8.47
CA ASN A 168 20.81 2.81 -7.57
C ASN A 168 19.37 2.51 -8.04
N HIS A 169 19.13 2.49 -9.34
CA HIS A 169 17.83 2.17 -9.91
C HIS A 169 17.60 0.65 -9.96
N SER A 170 17.45 0.04 -8.78
CA SER A 170 17.34 -1.42 -8.59
C SER A 170 16.23 -2.07 -9.43
N GLY A 171 15.12 -1.38 -9.69
CA GLY A 171 14.06 -1.86 -10.60
C GLY A 171 14.50 -2.00 -12.06
N VAL A 172 15.37 -1.10 -12.53
CA VAL A 172 16.01 -1.16 -13.86
C VAL A 172 17.12 -2.20 -13.87
N VAL A 173 17.95 -2.26 -12.82
CA VAL A 173 18.98 -3.30 -12.65
C VAL A 173 18.35 -4.68 -12.70
N LYS A 174 17.25 -4.93 -11.97
CA LYS A 174 16.50 -6.20 -12.02
C LYS A 174 16.02 -6.52 -13.43
N ASP A 175 15.45 -5.56 -14.14
CA ASP A 175 14.93 -5.80 -15.49
C ASP A 175 16.05 -6.09 -16.51
N LEU A 176 17.20 -5.39 -16.41
CA LEU A 176 18.38 -5.65 -17.24
C LEU A 176 19.01 -7.01 -16.91
N VAL A 177 19.08 -7.34 -15.62
CA VAL A 177 19.62 -8.61 -15.13
C VAL A 177 18.76 -9.81 -15.54
N THR A 178 17.45 -9.62 -15.67
CA THR A 178 16.53 -10.66 -16.18
C THR A 178 16.49 -10.78 -17.71
N ASP A 179 17.17 -9.91 -18.46
CA ASP A 179 17.26 -10.00 -19.92
C ASP A 179 18.46 -10.87 -20.32
N ASP A 180 18.21 -12.04 -20.91
CA ASP A 180 19.25 -13.01 -21.33
C ASP A 180 20.29 -12.42 -22.30
N ARG A 181 20.00 -11.26 -22.93
CA ARG A 181 20.93 -10.57 -23.83
C ARG A 181 21.90 -9.66 -23.09
N CYS A 182 21.68 -9.36 -21.81
CA CYS A 182 22.51 -8.46 -21.03
C CYS A 182 23.78 -9.16 -20.54
N ASP A 183 24.95 -8.59 -20.85
CA ASP A 183 26.25 -9.04 -20.36
C ASP A 183 26.49 -8.46 -18.97
N LEU A 184 26.22 -9.29 -17.96
CA LEU A 184 26.40 -8.97 -16.54
C LEU A 184 27.86 -8.77 -16.14
N HIS A 185 28.78 -9.33 -16.93
CA HIS A 185 30.22 -9.25 -16.68
C HIS A 185 30.90 -8.20 -17.58
N ALA A 186 30.10 -7.38 -18.27
CA ALA A 186 30.61 -6.26 -19.02
C ALA A 186 31.43 -5.35 -18.09
N VAL A 187 32.57 -4.90 -18.61
CA VAL A 187 33.48 -3.98 -17.95
C VAL A 187 33.71 -2.74 -18.80
N ASN A 188 33.93 -1.60 -18.15
CA ASN A 188 34.31 -0.35 -18.80
C ASN A 188 35.79 -0.37 -19.26
N LYS A 189 36.29 0.76 -19.77
CA LYS A 189 37.70 0.90 -20.20
C LYS A 189 38.74 0.74 -19.08
N TYR A 190 38.33 0.82 -17.82
CA TYR A 190 39.17 0.66 -16.63
C TYR A 190 38.97 -0.70 -15.94
N ASN A 191 38.30 -1.63 -16.63
CA ASN A 191 37.97 -2.95 -16.11
C ASN A 191 37.04 -2.93 -14.87
N ASP A 192 36.31 -1.84 -14.64
CA ASP A 192 35.29 -1.74 -13.61
C ASP A 192 34.02 -2.48 -14.05
N THR A 193 33.44 -3.26 -13.14
CA THR A 193 32.17 -3.96 -13.32
C THR A 193 30.99 -3.12 -12.84
N ALA A 194 29.76 -3.53 -13.14
CA ALA A 194 28.54 -2.92 -12.59
C ALA A 194 28.55 -2.81 -11.05
N LEU A 195 29.19 -3.77 -10.35
CA LEU A 195 29.31 -3.73 -8.90
C LEU A 195 30.30 -2.65 -8.41
N HIS A 196 31.34 -2.34 -9.19
CA HIS A 196 32.20 -1.18 -8.91
C HIS A 196 31.43 0.13 -9.07
N PHE A 197 30.50 0.21 -10.02
CA PHE A 197 29.64 1.39 -10.20
C PHE A 197 28.57 1.52 -9.12
N ALA A 198 27.97 0.41 -8.66
CA ALA A 198 27.12 0.42 -7.48
C ALA A 198 27.89 0.87 -6.23
N ALA A 199 29.13 0.40 -6.07
CA ALA A 199 30.04 0.83 -5.01
C ALA A 199 30.44 2.31 -5.13
N LEU A 200 30.65 2.82 -6.35
CA LEU A 200 30.95 4.22 -6.63
C LEU A 200 29.77 5.16 -6.29
N GLY A 201 28.54 4.73 -6.59
CA GLY A 201 27.32 5.50 -6.36
C GLY A 201 26.65 5.30 -5.01
N GLY A 202 27.19 4.41 -4.15
CA GLY A 202 26.57 4.06 -2.87
C GLY A 202 25.26 3.28 -3.00
N GLY A 203 25.02 2.63 -4.15
CA GLY A 203 23.77 1.96 -4.48
C GLY A 203 23.59 0.62 -3.78
N MET A 204 23.03 0.64 -2.57
CA MET A 204 22.81 -0.51 -1.69
C MET A 204 21.95 -1.60 -2.35
N GLU A 205 20.78 -1.21 -2.87
CA GLU A 205 19.81 -2.10 -3.48
C GLU A 205 20.29 -2.61 -4.84
N ALA A 206 21.00 -1.79 -5.62
CA ALA A 206 21.64 -2.23 -6.85
C ALA A 206 22.76 -3.25 -6.59
N ALA A 207 23.61 -3.02 -5.58
CA ALA A 207 24.64 -3.97 -5.17
C ALA A 207 24.03 -5.31 -4.69
N GLN A 208 22.93 -5.27 -3.94
CA GLN A 208 22.16 -6.47 -3.57
C GLN A 208 21.68 -7.25 -4.79
N CYS A 209 21.02 -6.57 -5.74
CA CYS A 209 20.53 -7.22 -6.96
C CYS A 209 21.65 -7.86 -7.78
N LEU A 210 22.80 -7.20 -7.87
CA LEU A 210 23.95 -7.70 -8.62
C LEU A 210 24.60 -8.92 -7.93
N LEU A 211 24.67 -8.94 -6.60
CA LEU A 211 25.20 -10.07 -5.85
C LEU A 211 24.26 -11.27 -5.81
N GLU A 212 22.94 -11.05 -5.80
CA GLU A 212 21.93 -12.11 -5.94
C GLU A 212 22.11 -12.93 -7.23
N VAL A 213 22.71 -12.33 -8.26
CA VAL A 213 22.95 -12.98 -9.57
C VAL A 213 24.40 -13.47 -9.69
N GLY A 214 25.16 -13.46 -8.59
CA GLY A 214 26.48 -14.07 -8.51
C GLY A 214 27.61 -13.24 -9.14
N LEU A 215 27.47 -11.92 -9.28
CA LEU A 215 28.60 -11.08 -9.70
C LEU A 215 29.75 -11.20 -8.69
N ASN A 216 30.97 -11.32 -9.22
CA ASN A 216 32.17 -11.47 -8.39
C ASN A 216 32.44 -10.20 -7.57
N LEU A 217 32.18 -10.28 -6.27
CA LEU A 217 32.39 -9.21 -5.31
C LEU A 217 33.87 -8.85 -5.07
N ASN A 218 34.79 -9.71 -5.49
CA ASN A 218 36.24 -9.49 -5.42
C ASN A 218 36.85 -9.20 -6.81
N ALA A 219 36.04 -8.87 -7.82
CA ALA A 219 36.55 -8.50 -9.13
C ALA A 219 37.52 -7.31 -9.00
N LYS A 220 38.69 -7.37 -9.64
CA LYS A 220 39.68 -6.29 -9.58
C LYS A 220 39.66 -5.49 -10.88
N ASN A 221 39.54 -4.17 -10.76
CA ASN A 221 39.66 -3.27 -11.90
C ASN A 221 41.14 -3.09 -12.31
N SER A 222 41.41 -2.25 -13.32
CA SER A 222 42.78 -2.00 -13.82
C SER A 222 43.72 -1.37 -12.77
N LEU A 223 43.19 -0.81 -11.69
CA LEU A 223 43.95 -0.27 -10.55
C LEU A 223 44.14 -1.30 -9.43
N GLY A 224 43.65 -2.54 -9.61
CA GLY A 224 43.69 -3.59 -8.60
C GLY A 224 42.68 -3.41 -7.47
N LEU A 225 41.75 -2.46 -7.60
CA LEU A 225 40.72 -2.16 -6.61
C LEU A 225 39.55 -3.12 -6.77
N THR A 226 39.01 -3.59 -5.66
CA THR A 226 37.74 -4.31 -5.61
C THR A 226 36.56 -3.33 -5.48
N PRO A 227 35.30 -3.78 -5.67
CA PRO A 227 34.12 -2.98 -5.35
C PRO A 227 34.12 -2.49 -3.90
N ILE A 228 34.62 -3.28 -2.95
CA ILE A 228 34.75 -2.86 -1.55
C ILE A 228 35.75 -1.71 -1.42
N ASP A 229 36.89 -1.80 -2.09
CA ASP A 229 37.90 -0.74 -2.10
C ASP A 229 37.35 0.53 -2.76
N LYS A 230 36.55 0.39 -3.82
CA LYS A 230 35.88 1.51 -4.48
C LYS A 230 34.85 2.17 -3.56
N ALA A 231 34.02 1.40 -2.84
CA ALA A 231 33.08 1.95 -1.85
C ALA A 231 33.80 2.65 -0.68
N ARG A 232 34.96 2.14 -0.25
CA ARG A 232 35.79 2.77 0.79
C ARG A 232 36.43 4.08 0.32
N LEU A 233 36.95 4.11 -0.91
CA LEU A 233 37.57 5.30 -1.50
C LEU A 233 36.59 6.45 -1.71
N GLU A 234 35.31 6.15 -1.95
CA GLU A 234 34.26 7.14 -2.24
C GLU A 234 33.38 7.47 -1.02
N GLY A 235 33.75 7.01 0.19
CA GLY A 235 33.05 7.37 1.44
C GLY A 235 31.76 6.58 1.74
N HIS A 236 31.43 5.54 0.97
CA HIS A 236 30.21 4.75 1.14
C HIS A 236 30.35 3.65 2.22
N HIS A 237 30.58 4.06 3.46
CA HIS A 237 30.95 3.16 4.57
C HIS A 237 29.90 2.08 4.90
N LEU A 238 28.60 2.39 4.79
CA LEU A 238 27.53 1.42 5.07
C LEU A 238 27.51 0.31 4.01
N LEU A 239 27.70 0.67 2.74
CA LEU A 239 27.79 -0.29 1.63
C LEU A 239 29.09 -1.09 1.72
N ALA A 240 30.22 -0.46 2.02
CA ALA A 240 31.50 -1.16 2.22
C ALA A 240 31.43 -2.14 3.40
N TRP A 241 30.81 -1.73 4.51
CA TRP A 241 30.56 -2.61 5.66
C TRP A 241 29.66 -3.78 5.28
N TRP A 242 28.58 -3.53 4.55
CA TRP A 242 27.65 -4.57 4.14
C TRP A 242 28.27 -5.54 3.12
N LEU A 243 29.03 -5.04 2.14
CA LEU A 243 29.78 -5.86 1.17
C LEU A 243 30.83 -6.72 1.89
N ARG A 244 31.48 -6.18 2.93
CA ARG A 244 32.41 -6.94 3.79
C ARG A 244 31.73 -8.08 4.55
N LYS A 245 30.45 -7.92 4.92
CA LYS A 245 29.69 -8.95 5.64
C LYS A 245 29.20 -10.08 4.74
N GLN A 246 29.39 -9.99 3.42
CA GLN A 246 29.00 -11.05 2.50
C GLN A 246 29.93 -12.28 2.61
N PRO A 247 29.40 -13.51 2.52
CA PRO A 247 30.13 -14.75 2.82
C PRO A 247 31.33 -15.05 1.89
N HIS A 248 31.48 -14.32 0.79
CA HIS A 248 32.58 -14.53 -0.18
C HIS A 248 33.57 -13.34 -0.27
N ALA A 249 33.52 -12.37 0.65
CA ALA A 249 34.49 -11.27 0.75
C ALA A 249 35.88 -11.76 1.12
N VAL A 250 36.83 -11.69 0.17
CA VAL A 250 38.24 -12.06 0.39
C VAL A 250 39.07 -10.79 0.49
N GLU A 251 39.61 -10.50 1.67
CA GLU A 251 40.66 -9.49 1.83
C GLU A 251 42.00 -10.04 1.31
N GLU A 252 42.19 -10.02 -0.01
CA GLU A 252 43.50 -10.16 -0.63
C GLU A 252 43.97 -8.81 -1.17
N THR A 253 44.57 -8.02 -0.28
CA THR A 253 45.36 -6.85 -0.64
C THR A 253 46.42 -7.24 -1.68
N PRO A 254 46.53 -6.57 -2.84
CA PRO A 254 47.64 -6.76 -3.77
C PRO A 254 48.96 -6.37 -3.09
N ARG A 255 49.60 -7.36 -2.48
CA ARG A 255 50.78 -7.29 -1.60
C ARG A 255 52.08 -6.79 -2.25
N ARG A 256 52.08 -6.20 -3.46
CA ARG A 256 53.35 -5.84 -4.14
C ARG A 256 53.46 -4.44 -4.74
N GLN A 257 52.41 -3.61 -4.71
CA GLN A 257 52.54 -2.17 -5.01
C GLN A 257 52.26 -1.26 -3.80
N ILE A 258 51.61 -1.79 -2.75
CA ILE A 258 51.26 -1.05 -1.52
C ILE A 258 52.39 -1.13 -0.46
N GLU A 259 53.30 -2.12 -0.57
CA GLU A 259 54.39 -2.36 0.41
C GLU A 259 55.47 -1.27 0.47
N ARG A 260 55.45 -0.26 -0.40
CA ARG A 260 56.31 0.92 -0.21
C ARG A 260 55.77 1.94 0.80
N ARG A 261 54.53 1.79 1.31
CA ARG A 261 53.86 2.91 1.98
C ARG A 261 53.28 2.68 3.38
N CYS A 262 53.08 1.46 3.87
CA CYS A 262 52.42 1.27 5.17
C CYS A 262 53.11 0.20 6.03
N ARG A 263 53.87 0.65 7.04
CA ARG A 263 54.39 -0.16 8.15
C ARG A 263 53.79 0.32 9.47
N TRP A 264 52.48 0.24 9.64
CA TRP A 264 51.82 0.64 10.89
C TRP A 264 50.49 -0.09 11.03
N GLU A 265 50.42 -1.11 11.90
CA GLU A 265 49.21 -1.47 12.64
C GLU A 265 49.50 -2.66 13.56
N CYS A 266 49.56 -2.39 14.88
CA CYS A 266 48.83 -3.09 15.94
C CYS A 266 49.28 -2.50 17.30
N GLU A 267 48.30 -2.01 18.07
CA GLU A 267 48.37 -1.39 19.40
C GLU A 267 49.02 0.02 19.51
N GLY A 268 48.24 1.01 19.99
CA GLY A 268 48.75 2.33 20.43
C GLY A 268 48.56 3.54 19.49
N TRP A 269 47.70 3.47 18.47
CA TRP A 269 47.57 4.55 17.48
C TRP A 269 46.92 5.85 18.03
N TYR A 270 45.81 5.78 18.76
CA TYR A 270 45.09 6.98 19.24
C TYR A 270 45.92 7.80 20.25
N GLU A 271 46.56 7.13 21.22
CA GLU A 271 47.45 7.78 22.19
C GLU A 271 48.70 8.37 21.55
N LYS A 272 49.23 7.73 20.50
CA LYS A 272 50.37 8.26 19.75
C LYS A 272 49.96 9.45 18.88
N MET A 273 48.77 9.45 18.29
CA MET A 273 48.21 10.61 17.56
C MET A 273 47.99 11.80 18.48
N LEU A 274 47.40 11.60 19.66
CA LEU A 274 47.23 12.66 20.68
C LEU A 274 48.58 13.18 21.22
N ARG A 275 49.66 12.39 21.15
CA ARG A 275 51.02 12.83 21.47
C ARG A 275 51.64 13.63 20.32
N CYS A 276 51.53 13.15 19.08
CA CYS A 276 51.98 13.88 17.89
C CYS A 276 51.25 15.23 17.72
N MET A 277 49.99 15.31 18.11
CA MET A 277 49.23 16.57 18.13
C MET A 277 49.73 17.54 19.20
N ARG A 278 50.09 17.03 20.40
CA ARG A 278 50.72 17.85 21.46
C ARG A 278 52.12 18.33 21.10
N GLU A 279 52.83 17.60 20.24
CA GLU A 279 54.17 17.93 19.73
C GLU A 279 54.14 18.71 18.40
N GLU A 280 52.95 18.97 17.83
CA GLU A 280 52.72 19.58 16.49
C GLU A 280 53.53 18.95 15.33
N ASP A 281 53.82 17.65 15.38
CA ASP A 281 54.52 16.95 14.30
C ASP A 281 53.57 16.66 13.11
N LEU A 282 53.37 17.68 12.28
CA LEU A 282 52.50 17.65 11.10
C LEU A 282 52.92 16.60 10.07
N GLY A 283 54.21 16.22 10.02
CA GLY A 283 54.72 15.21 9.11
C GLY A 283 54.27 13.80 9.49
N SER A 284 54.36 13.48 10.79
CA SER A 284 53.84 12.23 11.34
C SER A 284 52.31 12.19 11.31
N ILE A 285 51.62 13.30 11.60
CA ILE A 285 50.16 13.40 11.49
C ILE A 285 49.71 13.15 10.04
N ARG A 286 50.26 13.85 9.05
CA ARG A 286 49.95 13.62 7.62
C ARG A 286 50.36 12.23 7.13
N GLY A 287 51.45 11.68 7.66
CA GLY A 287 51.92 10.33 7.34
C GLY A 287 51.04 9.21 7.90
N CYS A 288 50.36 9.46 9.03
CA CYS A 288 49.39 8.54 9.63
C CYS A 288 47.98 8.61 9.01
N ILE A 289 47.73 9.55 8.09
CA ILE A 289 46.39 9.85 7.56
C ILE A 289 45.91 9.01 6.33
N PRO A 290 46.66 8.13 5.64
CA PRO A 290 46.05 7.32 4.57
C PRO A 290 45.62 5.90 5.01
N LEU A 291 44.31 5.64 4.90
CA LEU A 291 43.59 4.41 4.48
C LEU A 291 42.75 3.54 5.45
N VAL A 292 42.72 3.72 6.77
CA VAL A 292 41.82 2.89 7.63
C VAL A 292 41.14 3.65 8.78
N VAL A 293 41.56 4.87 9.09
CA VAL A 293 41.14 5.47 10.36
C VAL A 293 40.06 6.53 10.19
N ASP A 294 38.88 6.21 10.70
CA ASP A 294 37.75 7.12 10.85
C ASP A 294 38.09 8.26 11.82
N GLY A 295 38.22 9.49 11.31
CA GLY A 295 38.49 10.68 12.11
C GLY A 295 37.34 11.06 13.07
N HIS A 296 36.22 10.34 13.02
CA HIS A 296 35.11 10.42 13.96
C HIS A 296 35.24 9.49 15.17
N LEU A 297 36.34 8.74 15.31
CA LEU A 297 36.60 7.94 16.51
C LEU A 297 36.60 8.83 17.75
N GLN A 298 35.60 8.59 18.60
CA GLN A 298 35.38 9.26 19.86
C GLN A 298 36.10 8.51 20.98
N ASP A 299 36.73 9.26 21.88
CA ASP A 299 37.24 8.74 23.14
C ASP A 299 36.11 8.50 24.17
N ASP A 300 36.49 8.10 25.39
CA ASP A 300 35.59 7.86 26.53
C ASP A 300 34.89 9.14 27.09
N ALA A 301 35.00 10.29 26.40
CA ALA A 301 34.21 11.49 26.67
C ALA A 301 33.35 11.91 25.46
N GLY A 302 33.38 11.15 24.37
CA GLY A 302 32.73 11.51 23.11
C GLY A 302 33.54 12.48 22.26
N MET A 303 34.80 12.76 22.61
CA MET A 303 35.64 13.75 21.93
C MET A 303 36.35 13.11 20.74
N THR A 304 36.30 13.78 19.60
CA THR A 304 37.10 13.39 18.42
C THR A 304 38.46 14.08 18.42
N LEU A 305 39.37 13.67 17.53
CA LEU A 305 40.65 14.36 17.32
C LEU A 305 40.46 15.85 17.00
N LEU A 306 39.40 16.22 16.29
CA LEU A 306 39.09 17.62 16.00
C LEU A 306 38.65 18.41 17.25
N HIS A 307 37.93 17.77 18.19
CA HIS A 307 37.60 18.40 19.47
C HIS A 307 38.85 18.65 20.31
N HIS A 308 39.77 17.68 20.36
CA HIS A 308 41.06 17.84 21.06
C HIS A 308 41.94 18.92 20.41
N ALA A 309 42.01 18.95 19.07
CA ALA A 309 42.75 19.99 18.34
C ALA A 309 42.16 21.39 18.58
N ALA A 310 40.83 21.49 18.62
CA ALA A 310 40.13 22.75 18.82
C ALA A 310 40.20 23.26 20.27
N GLN A 311 40.11 22.35 21.24
CA GLN A 311 40.30 22.65 22.66
C GLN A 311 41.74 23.08 22.98
N LEU A 312 42.74 22.53 22.30
CA LEU A 312 44.16 22.87 22.49
C LEU A 312 44.65 24.05 21.63
N GLY A 313 43.80 24.60 20.75
CA GLY A 313 44.14 25.77 19.94
C GLY A 313 45.10 25.49 18.77
N LEU A 314 45.23 24.24 18.34
CA LEU A 314 46.22 23.79 17.35
C LEU A 314 45.78 24.09 15.92
N THR A 315 45.88 25.34 15.49
CA THR A 315 45.36 25.84 14.19
C THR A 315 45.84 25.04 12.98
N ARG A 316 47.12 24.70 12.93
CA ARG A 316 47.71 23.93 11.82
C ARG A 316 47.22 22.49 11.79
N VAL A 317 47.03 21.89 12.95
CA VAL A 317 46.51 20.52 13.07
C VAL A 317 45.03 20.49 12.72
N VAL A 318 44.25 21.49 13.15
CA VAL A 318 42.85 21.66 12.75
C VAL A 318 42.72 21.78 11.23
N SER A 319 43.52 22.63 10.59
CA SER A 319 43.55 22.73 9.12
C SER A 319 43.91 21.40 8.47
N VAL A 320 44.95 20.71 8.96
CA VAL A 320 45.34 19.40 8.40
C VAL A 320 44.23 18.35 8.59
N LEU A 321 43.58 18.31 9.75
CA LEU A 321 42.48 17.38 10.01
C LEU A 321 41.24 17.69 9.15
N LEU A 322 40.91 18.95 8.91
CA LEU A 322 39.79 19.35 8.06
C LEU A 322 40.09 19.18 6.56
N GLU A 323 41.35 19.36 6.14
CA GLU A 323 41.79 19.22 4.76
C GLU A 323 42.08 17.77 4.37
N SER A 324 42.52 16.94 5.32
CA SER A 324 43.10 15.62 5.04
C SER A 324 42.30 14.45 5.62
N CYS A 325 41.38 14.69 6.57
CA CYS A 325 40.46 13.69 7.11
C CYS A 325 39.02 14.20 6.92
N GLU A 326 38.06 13.34 6.58
CA GLU A 326 36.65 13.72 6.45
C GLU A 326 35.99 13.95 7.84
N VAL A 327 36.56 14.77 8.72
CA VAL A 327 36.05 14.99 10.08
C VAL A 327 34.97 16.07 10.07
N TYR A 328 33.79 15.77 10.62
CA TYR A 328 32.68 16.70 10.67
C TYR A 328 33.00 17.83 11.67
N PRO A 329 33.03 19.11 11.22
CA PRO A 329 33.27 20.25 12.12
C PRO A 329 32.21 20.42 13.22
N HIS A 330 31.08 19.70 13.08
CA HIS A 330 29.89 19.78 13.93
C HIS A 330 29.68 18.49 14.74
N ALA A 331 30.68 17.60 14.78
CA ALA A 331 30.62 16.46 15.71
C ALA A 331 30.40 16.99 17.13
N VAL A 332 29.63 16.26 17.95
CA VAL A 332 29.34 16.66 19.32
C VAL A 332 29.87 15.64 20.30
N THR A 333 30.38 16.14 21.43
CA THR A 333 30.73 15.31 22.59
C THR A 333 29.48 14.69 23.21
N TRP A 334 29.64 13.75 24.14
CA TRP A 334 28.49 13.23 24.90
C TRP A 334 27.83 14.29 25.81
N ALA A 335 28.55 15.38 26.11
CA ALA A 335 28.01 16.57 26.78
C ALA A 335 27.27 17.52 25.80
N GLY A 336 27.48 17.35 24.49
CA GLY A 336 26.80 18.09 23.44
C GLY A 336 27.54 19.32 22.93
N ASP A 337 28.81 19.49 23.28
CA ASP A 337 29.69 20.59 22.84
C ASP A 337 30.29 20.30 21.46
N THR A 338 30.37 21.29 20.58
CA THR A 338 31.07 21.18 19.28
C THR A 338 32.54 21.63 19.38
N PRO A 339 33.41 21.29 18.40
CA PRO A 339 34.76 21.82 18.34
C PRO A 339 34.82 23.35 18.34
N SER A 340 33.84 24.02 17.72
CA SER A 340 33.71 25.49 17.75
C SER A 340 33.35 25.99 19.14
N ASP A 341 32.43 25.33 19.86
CA ASP A 341 32.07 25.71 21.23
C ASP A 341 33.28 25.57 22.17
N LEU A 342 34.08 24.51 21.99
CA LEU A 342 35.30 24.28 22.76
C LEU A 342 36.38 25.31 22.42
N ALA A 343 36.63 25.59 21.14
CA ALA A 343 37.57 26.64 20.73
C ALA A 343 37.13 28.03 21.22
N GLN A 344 35.83 28.31 21.25
CA GLN A 344 35.28 29.56 21.77
C GLN A 344 35.42 29.68 23.29
N ARG A 345 35.15 28.59 24.02
CA ARG A 345 35.28 28.54 25.47
C ARG A 345 36.71 28.74 25.95
N GLU A 346 37.68 28.16 25.23
CA GLU A 346 39.11 28.29 25.55
C GLU A 346 39.78 29.52 24.88
N GLY A 347 39.05 30.30 24.07
CA GLY A 347 39.52 31.58 23.50
C GLY A 347 40.40 31.48 22.24
N HIS A 348 40.31 30.40 21.48
CA HIS A 348 41.12 30.14 20.28
C HIS A 348 40.47 30.68 18.99
N HIS A 349 40.49 31.99 18.81
CA HIS A 349 39.82 32.70 17.70
C HIS A 349 40.26 32.27 16.29
N GLN A 350 41.53 31.91 16.10
CA GLN A 350 42.04 31.49 14.80
C GLN A 350 41.51 30.10 14.38
N VAL A 351 41.27 29.21 15.35
CA VAL A 351 40.66 27.90 15.11
C VAL A 351 39.19 28.06 14.72
N LEU A 352 38.47 28.97 15.40
CA LEU A 352 37.10 29.34 15.06
C LEU A 352 36.98 29.84 13.62
N ASP A 353 37.87 30.74 13.20
CA ASP A 353 37.87 31.26 11.82
C ASP A 353 38.13 30.17 10.77
N ILE A 354 38.92 29.15 11.11
CA ILE A 354 39.19 28.02 10.20
C ILE A 354 37.96 27.10 10.12
N LEU A 355 37.33 26.80 11.26
CA LEU A 355 36.12 25.98 11.34
C LEU A 355 34.92 26.65 10.64
N HIS A 356 34.75 27.97 10.79
CA HIS A 356 33.70 28.73 10.10
C HIS A 356 33.89 28.78 8.58
N ARG A 357 35.13 28.75 8.08
CA ARG A 357 35.42 28.79 6.63
C ARG A 357 35.10 27.48 5.89
N HIS A 358 35.01 26.35 6.59
CA HIS A 358 34.83 25.01 5.99
C HIS A 358 33.36 24.52 5.99
N GLN A 359 32.36 25.42 5.97
CA GLN A 359 30.94 25.07 5.91
C GLN A 359 30.38 25.10 4.46
N PRO A 360 29.86 23.99 3.89
CA PRO A 360 29.23 23.98 2.56
C PRO A 360 27.72 24.28 2.57
N GLN A 361 27.23 24.94 1.51
CA GLN A 361 25.83 25.28 1.23
C GLN A 361 25.11 24.23 0.33
N VAL A 362 23.91 23.77 0.75
CA VAL A 362 22.77 23.15 0.01
C VAL A 362 22.84 21.67 -0.44
N GLN A 363 22.22 20.77 0.35
CA GLN A 363 21.23 19.71 0.00
C GLN A 363 20.74 19.05 1.30
N MET A 364 19.43 18.77 1.45
CA MET A 364 18.82 18.43 2.76
C MET A 364 19.27 17.10 3.37
N SER A 365 20.26 17.18 4.25
CA SER A 365 20.72 16.10 5.13
C SER A 365 19.80 15.89 6.34
N PRO A 366 19.92 14.77 7.08
CA PRO A 366 19.27 14.57 8.38
C PRO A 366 19.55 15.69 9.40
N GLN A 367 20.62 16.45 9.18
CA GLN A 367 20.98 17.64 9.95
C GLN A 367 20.20 18.88 9.51
N GLN A 368 19.85 19.03 8.22
CA GLN A 368 18.88 20.04 7.77
C GLN A 368 17.44 19.70 8.20
N LEU A 369 17.09 18.42 8.34
CA LEU A 369 15.83 18.00 8.99
C LEU A 369 15.85 18.31 10.50
N TYR A 370 16.99 18.15 11.15
CA TYR A 370 17.22 18.49 12.57
C TYR A 370 17.24 20.01 12.81
N GLU A 371 17.85 20.79 11.92
CA GLU A 371 17.86 22.26 11.93
C GLU A 371 16.52 22.85 11.49
N GLN A 372 15.78 22.20 10.58
CA GLN A 372 14.39 22.54 10.30
C GLN A 372 13.52 22.25 11.52
N LEU A 373 13.66 21.09 12.18
CA LEU A 373 12.95 20.80 13.43
C LEU A 373 13.31 21.80 14.54
N LEU A 374 14.58 22.19 14.68
CA LEU A 374 15.02 23.21 15.64
C LEU A 374 14.59 24.63 15.28
N SER A 375 14.60 24.99 14.00
CA SER A 375 14.11 26.27 13.44
C SER A 375 12.60 26.39 13.62
N VAL A 376 11.87 25.33 13.32
CA VAL A 376 10.43 25.17 13.59
C VAL A 376 10.16 25.31 15.08
N ILE A 377 10.91 24.62 15.95
CA ILE A 377 10.73 24.69 17.41
C ILE A 377 11.07 26.09 17.94
N SER A 378 12.10 26.75 17.41
CA SER A 378 12.52 28.13 17.73
C SER A 378 11.49 29.18 17.27
N GLN A 379 10.97 29.06 16.06
CA GLN A 379 9.87 29.89 15.53
C GLN A 379 8.56 29.65 16.30
N VAL A 380 8.29 28.42 16.74
CA VAL A 380 7.11 28.06 17.53
C VAL A 380 7.17 28.61 18.96
N MET A 381 8.37 28.61 19.58
CA MET A 381 8.63 29.22 20.89
C MET A 381 8.46 30.75 20.88
N THR A 382 8.61 31.40 19.72
CA THR A 382 8.48 32.86 19.56
C THR A 382 7.12 33.31 19.00
N SER A 383 6.40 32.47 18.24
CA SER A 383 5.14 32.84 17.54
C SER A 383 3.85 32.16 18.05
N GLY A 384 3.94 31.24 19.02
CA GLY A 384 2.75 30.60 19.63
C GLY A 384 1.88 29.78 18.67
N GLY A 385 2.44 29.36 17.52
CA GLY A 385 1.76 28.61 16.46
C GLY A 385 2.30 27.20 16.28
N LEU A 386 2.03 26.29 17.23
CA LEU A 386 2.57 24.92 17.29
C LEU A 386 2.19 24.00 16.10
N MET A 387 1.12 24.31 15.37
CA MET A 387 0.43 23.34 14.50
C MET A 387 0.80 23.39 13.02
N GLY A 388 1.45 24.47 12.56
CA GLY A 388 1.83 24.63 11.15
C GLY A 388 3.07 23.84 10.74
N ALA A 389 3.95 23.54 11.70
CA ALA A 389 5.34 23.26 11.42
C ALA A 389 5.79 21.82 11.74
N LEU A 390 4.92 21.02 12.37
CA LEU A 390 5.08 19.56 12.54
C LEU A 390 4.23 18.82 11.49
N GLU A 391 4.40 19.16 10.21
CA GLU A 391 3.83 18.35 9.13
C GLU A 391 4.59 17.02 9.00
N PRO A 392 3.88 15.93 8.65
CA PRO A 392 4.52 14.64 8.48
C PRO A 392 5.44 14.68 7.27
N VAL A 393 6.65 14.13 7.42
CA VAL A 393 7.52 13.84 6.28
C VAL A 393 7.00 12.54 5.68
N GLY A 394 6.04 12.65 4.75
CA GLY A 394 5.38 11.49 4.11
C GLY A 394 4.24 10.88 4.93
N ASP A 395 3.95 9.58 4.76
CA ASP A 395 2.87 8.86 5.47
C ASP A 395 3.18 8.59 6.96
N TRP A 396 4.38 8.96 7.43
CA TRP A 396 4.80 8.77 8.81
C TRP A 396 4.63 10.06 9.62
N SER A 397 3.99 9.97 10.78
CA SER A 397 4.07 11.08 11.74
C SER A 397 5.53 11.27 12.19
N VAL A 398 5.90 12.50 12.58
CA VAL A 398 7.24 12.82 13.12
C VAL A 398 7.61 11.95 14.35
N HIS A 399 6.61 11.27 14.93
CA HIS A 399 6.71 10.53 16.20
C HIS A 399 7.45 9.19 16.02
N PRO A 400 7.04 8.24 15.14
CA PRO A 400 7.80 7.02 14.83
C PRO A 400 9.24 7.27 14.39
N LEU A 401 9.47 8.19 13.45
CA LEU A 401 10.80 8.51 12.89
C LEU A 401 11.76 9.04 13.95
N ALA A 402 11.25 9.85 14.89
CA ALA A 402 12.06 10.36 15.99
C ALA A 402 12.33 9.30 17.07
N THR A 403 11.36 8.42 17.37
CA THR A 403 11.56 7.33 18.33
C THR A 403 12.51 6.26 17.82
N THR A 404 12.42 5.87 16.55
CA THR A 404 13.32 4.87 15.93
C THR A 404 14.73 5.40 15.73
N SER A 405 14.94 6.72 15.77
CA SER A 405 16.28 7.33 15.68
C SER A 405 17.13 7.19 16.94
N ASN A 406 16.55 6.74 18.08
CA ASN A 406 17.21 6.64 19.39
C ASN A 406 17.86 7.93 19.93
N ARG A 407 17.55 9.08 19.35
CA ARG A 407 18.10 10.37 19.78
C ARG A 407 17.26 10.96 20.91
N THR A 408 17.70 10.76 22.14
CA THR A 408 17.07 11.30 23.37
C THR A 408 16.82 12.81 23.31
N ARG A 409 17.68 13.57 22.61
CA ARG A 409 17.54 15.02 22.42
C ARG A 409 16.38 15.39 21.50
N ILE A 410 16.13 14.64 20.42
CA ILE A 410 14.98 14.84 19.50
C ILE A 410 13.67 14.49 20.22
N VAL A 411 13.67 13.38 20.95
CA VAL A 411 12.51 12.97 21.77
C VAL A 411 12.20 14.04 22.82
N SER A 412 13.23 14.59 23.50
CA SER A 412 13.04 15.67 24.49
C SER A 412 12.54 16.97 23.86
N LEU A 413 12.95 17.28 22.62
CA LEU A 413 12.50 18.44 21.86
C LEU A 413 11.06 18.30 21.36
N LEU A 414 10.65 17.12 20.90
CA LEU A 414 9.25 16.82 20.54
C LEU A 414 8.32 16.88 21.75
N VAL A 415 8.80 16.36 22.88
CA VAL A 415 8.13 16.50 24.17
C VAL A 415 7.96 17.98 24.57
N ALA A 416 9.03 18.77 24.46
CA ALA A 416 8.98 20.21 24.76
C ALA A 416 8.05 20.97 23.79
N ALA A 417 7.96 20.50 22.54
CA ALA A 417 7.04 21.00 21.53
C ALA A 417 5.60 20.47 21.68
N GLY A 418 5.25 19.77 22.77
CA GLY A 418 3.88 19.32 23.05
C GLY A 418 3.39 18.15 22.19
N ALA A 419 4.28 17.45 21.49
CA ALA A 419 3.99 16.29 20.63
C ALA A 419 3.86 14.98 21.44
N LEU A 420 3.07 15.02 22.53
CA LEU A 420 2.76 13.87 23.39
C LEU A 420 1.46 13.16 22.97
N SER A 421 0.76 13.71 21.99
CA SER A 421 -0.58 13.31 21.60
C SER A 421 -0.61 12.09 20.68
N ILE A 422 -1.83 11.65 20.42
CA ILE A 422 -2.19 10.51 19.60
C ILE A 422 -1.75 10.72 18.15
N THR A 423 -1.15 9.70 17.55
CA THR A 423 -0.79 9.65 16.11
C THR A 423 -2.05 9.50 15.25
N THR A 424 -1.92 9.67 13.92
CA THR A 424 -2.99 9.43 12.94
C THR A 424 -3.62 8.02 13.01
N HIS A 425 -2.98 7.09 13.72
CA HIS A 425 -3.43 5.71 13.92
C HIS A 425 -4.01 5.42 15.30
N GLY A 426 -4.24 6.43 16.16
CA GLY A 426 -4.79 6.20 17.50
C GLY A 426 -3.77 5.80 18.57
N LEU A 427 -2.49 5.64 18.19
CA LEU A 427 -1.40 5.24 19.08
C LEU A 427 -0.73 6.47 19.69
N ASN A 428 -0.51 6.46 21.01
CA ASN A 428 0.24 7.53 21.68
C ASN A 428 1.76 7.28 21.57
N LEU A 429 2.58 8.32 21.75
CA LEU A 429 4.05 8.22 21.69
C LEU A 429 4.61 7.14 22.62
N LEU A 430 3.96 6.92 23.77
CA LEU A 430 4.31 5.90 24.76
C LEU A 430 4.16 4.48 24.19
N THR A 431 3.04 4.18 23.53
CA THR A 431 2.80 2.88 22.88
C THR A 431 3.79 2.62 21.76
N VAL A 432 4.07 3.62 20.91
CA VAL A 432 5.04 3.48 19.83
C VAL A 432 6.44 3.19 20.38
N ALA A 433 6.89 3.93 21.41
CA ALA A 433 8.21 3.75 22.00
C ALA A 433 8.43 2.37 22.63
N TRP A 434 7.41 1.80 23.25
CA TRP A 434 7.48 0.50 23.93
C TRP A 434 7.16 -0.69 23.03
N CYS A 435 6.46 -0.48 21.92
CA CYS A 435 6.12 -1.53 20.95
C CYS A 435 7.11 -1.62 19.78
N SER A 436 8.02 -0.65 19.62
CA SER A 436 9.06 -0.68 18.57
C SER A 436 10.33 -1.38 19.06
N PRO A 437 10.85 -2.40 18.33
CA PRO A 437 12.04 -3.17 18.73
C PRO A 437 13.34 -2.34 18.66
N ASP A 438 13.37 -1.32 17.81
CA ASP A 438 14.55 -0.50 17.55
C ASP A 438 14.77 0.59 18.60
N VAL A 439 13.83 0.76 19.55
CA VAL A 439 13.88 1.82 20.55
C VAL A 439 14.63 1.35 21.79
N THR A 440 15.69 2.08 22.15
CA THR A 440 16.51 1.78 23.32
C THR A 440 15.72 1.95 24.62
N PRO A 441 16.02 1.13 25.66
CA PRO A 441 15.41 1.27 26.99
C PRO A 441 15.55 2.68 27.57
N ARG A 442 16.63 3.39 27.23
CA ARG A 442 16.86 4.77 27.66
C ARG A 442 15.82 5.74 27.11
N VAL A 443 15.42 5.60 25.84
CA VAL A 443 14.37 6.40 25.22
C VAL A 443 13.00 6.04 25.80
N GLN A 444 12.72 4.75 26.01
CA GLN A 444 11.49 4.27 26.66
C GLN A 444 11.29 4.88 28.05
N VAL A 445 12.31 4.79 28.91
CA VAL A 445 12.27 5.38 30.26
C VAL A 445 12.13 6.90 30.21
N THR A 446 12.80 7.56 29.27
CA THR A 446 12.70 9.02 29.09
C THR A 446 11.27 9.45 28.73
N ILE A 447 10.63 8.75 27.80
CA ILE A 447 9.24 9.03 27.37
C ILE A 447 8.27 8.73 28.51
N THR A 448 8.39 7.59 29.18
CA THR A 448 7.55 7.26 30.34
C THR A 448 7.68 8.32 31.45
N GLY A 449 8.91 8.73 31.78
CA GLY A 449 9.15 9.75 32.79
C GLY A 449 8.57 11.13 32.44
N VAL A 450 8.56 11.49 31.15
CA VAL A 450 7.90 12.71 30.67
C VAL A 450 6.39 12.64 30.86
N PHE A 451 5.76 11.53 30.43
CA PHE A 451 4.32 11.34 30.58
C PHE A 451 3.90 11.44 32.05
N LEU A 452 4.65 10.81 32.96
CA LEU A 452 4.43 10.89 34.39
C LEU A 452 4.53 12.32 34.93
N ARG A 453 5.55 13.10 34.54
CA ARG A 453 5.69 14.51 34.95
C ARG A 453 4.51 15.38 34.48
N VAL A 454 4.05 15.18 33.25
CA VAL A 454 2.91 15.93 32.70
C VAL A 454 1.61 15.55 33.42
N LEU A 455 1.35 14.26 33.64
CA LEU A 455 0.19 13.79 34.40
C LEU A 455 0.21 14.31 35.84
N GLN A 456 1.37 14.32 36.50
CA GLN A 456 1.52 14.90 37.84
C GLN A 456 1.24 16.41 37.85
N ARG A 457 1.62 17.15 36.81
CA ARG A 457 1.25 18.56 36.66
C ARG A 457 -0.25 18.73 36.44
N GLU A 458 -0.87 17.98 35.53
CA GLU A 458 -2.31 18.03 35.27
C GLU A 458 -3.12 17.65 36.53
N ARG A 459 -2.65 16.67 37.29
CA ARG A 459 -3.20 16.30 38.61
C ARG A 459 -3.30 17.49 39.56
N THR A 460 -2.32 18.40 39.57
CA THR A 460 -2.37 19.60 40.42
C THR A 460 -3.38 20.64 39.93
N ILE A 461 -3.58 20.74 38.61
CA ILE A 461 -4.57 21.63 37.99
C ILE A 461 -5.98 21.15 38.31
N LEU A 462 -6.18 19.83 38.31
CA LEU A 462 -7.47 19.16 38.54
C LEU A 462 -7.89 19.06 40.01
N ARG A 463 -7.27 19.83 40.93
CA ARG A 463 -7.60 19.80 42.37
C ARG A 463 -9.08 20.07 42.67
N SER A 464 -9.73 20.90 41.85
CA SER A 464 -11.14 21.26 41.96
C SER A 464 -12.10 20.28 41.28
N LEU A 465 -11.59 19.27 40.55
CA LEU A 465 -12.37 18.31 39.77
C LEU A 465 -12.05 16.87 40.19
N PRO A 466 -12.68 16.36 41.29
CA PRO A 466 -12.28 15.12 41.93
C PRO A 466 -12.39 13.88 41.02
N HIS A 467 -13.41 13.81 40.16
CA HIS A 467 -13.62 12.67 39.26
C HIS A 467 -12.55 12.55 38.16
N LEU A 468 -12.10 13.68 37.61
CA LEU A 468 -10.98 13.69 36.65
C LEU A 468 -9.67 13.32 37.36
N ARG A 469 -9.46 13.88 38.56
CA ARG A 469 -8.27 13.60 39.36
C ARG A 469 -8.13 12.12 39.71
N THR A 470 -9.21 11.43 40.07
CA THR A 470 -9.18 9.98 40.33
C THR A 470 -8.78 9.17 39.09
N GLY A 471 -9.22 9.60 37.89
CA GLY A 471 -8.81 8.97 36.63
C GLY A 471 -7.32 9.18 36.33
N VAL A 472 -6.82 10.40 36.54
CA VAL A 472 -5.38 10.70 36.39
C VAL A 472 -4.52 9.93 37.42
N ASP A 473 -4.99 9.80 38.66
CA ASP A 473 -4.29 9.03 39.70
C ASP A 473 -4.18 7.54 39.33
N HIS A 474 -5.20 6.99 38.67
CA HIS A 474 -5.15 5.63 38.12
C HIS A 474 -4.12 5.50 36.97
N LEU A 475 -4.08 6.46 36.05
CA LEU A 475 -3.12 6.47 34.94
C LEU A 475 -1.67 6.53 35.45
N ILE A 476 -1.40 7.40 36.43
CA ILE A 476 -0.06 7.52 37.05
C ILE A 476 0.34 6.18 37.65
N LYS A 477 -0.53 5.56 38.46
CA LYS A 477 -0.25 4.26 39.07
C LYS A 477 -0.02 3.16 38.03
N SER A 478 -0.76 3.19 36.92
CA SER A 478 -0.59 2.22 35.82
C SER A 478 0.72 2.41 35.06
N MET A 479 1.21 3.65 34.93
CA MET A 479 2.48 3.96 34.25
C MET A 479 3.71 3.72 35.13
N GLU A 480 3.54 3.68 36.45
CA GLU A 480 4.61 3.35 37.40
C GLU A 480 4.86 1.83 37.51
N GLY A 481 4.00 0.99 36.93
CA GLY A 481 4.16 -0.48 36.90
C GLY A 481 4.97 -1.02 35.72
N ASP A 482 5.08 -2.36 35.61
CA ASP A 482 5.93 -3.05 34.62
C ASP A 482 5.47 -2.92 33.15
N THR A 483 4.25 -2.41 32.91
CA THR A 483 3.67 -2.32 31.55
C THR A 483 3.10 -0.92 31.25
N PRO A 484 3.92 0.15 31.26
CA PRO A 484 3.44 1.52 31.13
C PRO A 484 2.70 1.82 29.82
N TRP A 485 3.01 1.10 28.74
CA TRP A 485 2.33 1.23 27.45
C TRP A 485 0.88 0.72 27.44
N ARG A 486 0.45 -0.02 28.47
CA ARG A 486 -0.93 -0.49 28.65
C ARG A 486 -1.80 0.45 29.48
N ALA A 487 -1.24 1.58 29.94
CA ALA A 487 -2.00 2.56 30.70
C ALA A 487 -3.21 3.06 29.90
N SER A 488 -4.40 2.95 30.50
CA SER A 488 -5.67 3.35 29.90
C SER A 488 -6.55 4.02 30.94
N TRP A 489 -7.48 4.86 30.47
CA TRP A 489 -8.45 5.49 31.36
C TRP A 489 -9.30 4.41 32.05
N PRO A 490 -9.67 4.57 33.33
CA PRO A 490 -10.57 3.65 34.00
C PRO A 490 -11.84 3.41 33.18
N ARG A 491 -12.38 2.19 33.21
CA ARG A 491 -13.63 1.89 32.50
C ARG A 491 -14.76 2.78 33.04
N VAL A 492 -15.36 3.53 32.13
CA VAL A 492 -16.58 4.33 32.34
C VAL A 492 -17.63 3.79 31.37
N GLU A 493 -18.88 3.71 31.80
CA GLU A 493 -19.94 3.00 31.07
C GLU A 493 -20.49 3.77 29.86
N SER A 494 -20.27 5.08 29.76
CA SER A 494 -20.90 5.94 28.74
C SER A 494 -19.92 6.89 28.04
N VAL A 495 -19.99 6.92 26.71
CA VAL A 495 -19.26 7.88 25.84
C VAL A 495 -19.64 9.32 26.13
N VAL A 496 -20.90 9.57 26.51
CA VAL A 496 -21.37 10.92 26.84
C VAL A 496 -20.69 11.44 28.11
N ASP A 497 -20.48 10.58 29.10
CA ASP A 497 -19.82 10.94 30.35
C ASP A 497 -18.32 11.14 30.16
N LEU A 498 -17.67 10.27 29.38
CA LEU A 498 -16.28 10.45 28.95
C LEU A 498 -16.10 11.76 28.17
N THR A 499 -17.04 12.10 27.29
CA THR A 499 -17.02 13.36 26.53
C THR A 499 -17.23 14.56 27.46
N HIS A 500 -18.09 14.45 28.47
CA HIS A 500 -18.27 15.50 29.46
C HIS A 500 -17.00 15.74 30.30
N LEU A 501 -16.32 14.67 30.72
CA LEU A 501 -15.01 14.75 31.36
C LEU A 501 -13.98 15.41 30.44
N MET A 502 -14.00 15.10 29.14
CA MET A 502 -13.11 15.71 28.15
C MET A 502 -13.40 17.22 27.97
N VAL A 503 -14.66 17.65 28.01
CA VAL A 503 -15.02 19.08 28.01
C VAL A 503 -14.45 19.80 29.24
N GLN A 504 -14.56 19.20 30.42
CA GLN A 504 -14.01 19.79 31.64
C GLN A 504 -12.48 19.90 31.58
N ALA A 505 -11.80 18.83 31.12
CA ALA A 505 -10.36 18.81 30.93
C ALA A 505 -9.89 19.84 29.88
N ALA A 506 -10.67 20.05 28.81
CA ALA A 506 -10.36 21.01 27.76
C ALA A 506 -10.37 22.47 28.26
N ARG A 507 -11.31 22.81 29.16
CA ARG A 507 -11.41 24.15 29.78
C ARG A 507 -10.21 24.52 30.65
N VAL A 508 -9.48 23.52 31.16
CA VAL A 508 -8.32 23.71 32.04
C VAL A 508 -6.98 23.37 31.38
N ASN A 509 -6.98 23.14 30.07
CA ASN A 509 -5.80 22.83 29.25
C ASN A 509 -5.07 21.52 29.61
N CYS A 510 -5.79 20.49 30.06
CA CYS A 510 -5.20 19.17 30.32
C CYS A 510 -5.14 18.34 29.03
N THR A 511 -4.10 18.57 28.24
CA THR A 511 -3.91 17.99 26.89
C THR A 511 -3.73 16.47 26.92
N LEU A 512 -2.98 15.95 27.89
CA LEU A 512 -2.68 14.53 27.99
C LEU A 512 -3.88 13.75 28.54
N THR A 513 -4.57 14.31 29.55
CA THR A 513 -5.85 13.80 30.04
C THR A 513 -6.90 13.73 28.92
N CYS A 514 -7.02 14.77 28.08
CA CYS A 514 -7.94 14.74 26.92
C CYS A 514 -7.59 13.61 25.94
N SER A 515 -6.30 13.35 25.73
CA SER A 515 -5.83 12.26 24.85
C SER A 515 -6.21 10.89 25.42
N PHE A 516 -6.00 10.64 26.71
CA PHE A 516 -6.40 9.37 27.33
C PHE A 516 -7.92 9.19 27.38
N LEU A 517 -8.70 10.26 27.59
CA LEU A 517 -10.16 10.21 27.52
C LEU A 517 -10.65 9.88 26.10
N TYR A 518 -10.01 10.45 25.07
CA TYR A 518 -10.31 10.09 23.67
C TYR A 518 -9.98 8.63 23.37
N GLN A 519 -8.82 8.13 23.82
CA GLN A 519 -8.47 6.70 23.71
C GLN A 519 -9.46 5.78 24.43
N ALA A 520 -10.11 6.26 25.48
CA ALA A 520 -11.15 5.54 26.20
C ALA A 520 -12.52 5.59 25.51
N GLY A 521 -12.68 6.36 24.42
CA GLY A 521 -13.91 6.47 23.63
C GLY A 521 -14.61 7.83 23.67
N ALA A 522 -14.06 8.85 24.36
CA ALA A 522 -14.63 10.20 24.33
C ALA A 522 -14.67 10.79 22.92
N GLN A 523 -15.71 11.56 22.58
CA GLN A 523 -15.87 12.17 21.26
C GLN A 523 -15.62 13.68 21.30
N SER A 524 -14.64 14.18 20.55
CA SER A 524 -14.34 15.63 20.51
C SER A 524 -15.36 16.46 19.72
N SER A 525 -16.14 15.81 18.85
CA SER A 525 -17.19 16.41 18.02
C SER A 525 -18.57 16.34 18.67
N LEU A 526 -18.77 15.48 19.68
CA LEU A 526 -20.05 15.31 20.36
C LEU A 526 -20.31 16.45 21.36
N CYS A 527 -21.54 16.97 21.36
CA CYS A 527 -21.98 17.91 22.38
C CYS A 527 -22.16 17.18 23.72
N SER A 528 -21.46 17.64 24.76
CA SER A 528 -21.67 17.15 26.13
C SER A 528 -23.06 17.53 26.68
N GLN A 529 -23.41 17.07 27.87
CA GLN A 529 -24.62 17.51 28.59
C GLN A 529 -24.73 19.05 28.72
N SER A 530 -23.59 19.74 28.75
CA SER A 530 -23.51 21.21 28.74
C SER A 530 -23.78 21.86 27.37
N LYS A 531 -24.10 21.05 26.35
CA LYS A 531 -24.35 21.42 24.95
C LYS A 531 -23.23 22.22 24.28
N VAL A 532 -22.00 21.88 24.66
CA VAL A 532 -20.74 22.41 24.12
C VAL A 532 -19.84 21.21 23.81
N THR A 533 -19.12 21.25 22.68
CA THR A 533 -18.14 20.22 22.33
C THR A 533 -16.79 20.50 23.00
N PRO A 534 -15.93 19.48 23.20
CA PRO A 534 -14.56 19.69 23.70
C PRO A 534 -13.77 20.76 22.92
N VAL A 535 -13.95 20.82 21.60
CA VAL A 535 -13.32 21.84 20.74
C VAL A 535 -13.81 23.25 21.09
N HIS A 536 -15.12 23.45 21.24
CA HIS A 536 -15.66 24.76 21.65
C HIS A 536 -15.15 25.16 23.04
N ALA A 537 -15.08 24.21 23.98
CA ALA A 537 -14.61 24.47 25.33
C ALA A 537 -13.13 24.89 25.37
N ALA A 538 -12.29 24.29 24.52
CA ALA A 538 -10.91 24.72 24.36
C ALA A 538 -10.80 26.10 23.71
N LEU A 539 -11.64 26.40 22.71
CA LEU A 539 -11.63 27.70 22.01
C LEU A 539 -12.18 28.85 22.86
N ASP A 540 -13.28 28.63 23.59
CA ASP A 540 -13.85 29.60 24.53
C ASP A 540 -12.85 29.94 25.68
N ALA A 541 -11.94 29.01 26.00
CA ALA A 541 -10.86 29.20 26.97
C ALA A 541 -9.53 29.67 26.34
N GLU A 542 -9.52 29.99 25.03
CA GLU A 542 -8.34 30.44 24.28
C GLU A 542 -7.17 29.41 24.26
N HIS A 543 -7.46 28.13 24.45
CA HIS A 543 -6.49 27.03 24.39
C HIS A 543 -6.29 26.54 22.95
N TRP A 544 -5.75 27.41 22.09
CA TRP A 544 -5.64 27.18 20.65
C TRP A 544 -4.85 25.92 20.27
N ASN A 545 -3.79 25.59 21.02
CA ASN A 545 -2.97 24.41 20.74
C ASN A 545 -3.75 23.12 20.99
N LEU A 546 -4.50 23.05 22.09
CA LEU A 546 -5.35 21.92 22.41
C LEU A 546 -6.49 21.80 21.39
N ALA A 547 -7.14 22.90 21.03
CA ALA A 547 -8.18 22.90 19.99
C ALA A 547 -7.66 22.38 18.64
N GLY A 548 -6.46 22.83 18.23
CA GLY A 548 -5.79 22.33 17.03
C GLY A 548 -5.48 20.83 17.10
N GLN A 549 -4.95 20.35 18.24
CA GLN A 549 -4.71 18.92 18.47
C GLN A 549 -6.00 18.10 18.39
N MET A 550 -7.10 18.61 18.96
CA MET A 550 -8.39 17.91 18.92
C MET A 550 -8.89 17.76 17.49
N ILE A 551 -8.78 18.81 16.66
CA ILE A 551 -9.22 18.79 15.26
C ILE A 551 -8.35 17.85 14.41
N LYS A 552 -7.02 17.89 14.60
CA LYS A 552 -6.10 17.12 13.77
C LYS A 552 -6.00 15.64 14.17
N TYR A 553 -6.12 15.32 15.46
CA TYR A 553 -5.77 14.00 15.99
C TYR A 553 -6.85 13.33 16.84
N MET A 554 -7.87 14.06 17.30
CA MET A 554 -8.94 13.50 18.15
C MET A 554 -10.32 13.56 17.49
N GLY A 555 -10.40 13.56 16.15
CA GLY A 555 -11.69 13.56 15.43
C GLY A 555 -12.52 14.85 15.58
N GLY A 556 -11.89 15.97 15.92
CA GLY A 556 -12.57 17.24 16.15
C GLY A 556 -13.13 17.82 14.85
N CYS A 557 -14.40 18.18 14.86
CA CYS A 557 -15.08 18.74 13.69
C CYS A 557 -15.25 20.26 13.83
N LEU A 558 -14.81 21.03 12.82
CA LEU A 558 -15.00 22.48 12.76
C LEU A 558 -16.43 22.92 12.41
N TYR A 559 -17.28 21.98 12.01
CA TYR A 559 -18.56 22.27 11.39
C TYR A 559 -19.78 21.85 12.23
N VAL A 560 -19.54 21.32 13.43
CA VAL A 560 -20.59 21.02 14.41
C VAL A 560 -20.89 22.29 15.21
N PRO A 561 -22.14 22.78 15.26
CA PRO A 561 -22.52 23.95 16.06
C PRO A 561 -22.70 23.63 17.55
N ASP A 562 -22.42 24.61 18.42
CA ASP A 562 -22.82 24.57 19.84
C ASP A 562 -24.33 24.84 20.04
N SER A 563 -24.83 24.77 21.28
CA SER A 563 -26.21 25.11 21.61
C SER A 563 -26.67 26.52 21.21
N ARG A 564 -25.74 27.45 20.99
CA ARG A 564 -26.01 28.82 20.55
C ARG A 564 -25.93 28.94 19.02
N GLY A 565 -25.70 27.84 18.31
CA GLY A 565 -25.51 27.83 16.86
C GLY A 565 -24.16 28.38 16.40
N ARG A 566 -23.21 28.62 17.32
CA ARG A 566 -21.86 29.06 16.97
C ARG A 566 -21.07 27.85 16.47
N LEU A 567 -20.32 28.04 15.40
CA LEU A 567 -19.35 27.06 14.93
C LEU A 567 -18.00 27.32 15.62
N PRO A 568 -17.13 26.31 15.77
CA PRO A 568 -15.74 26.49 16.20
C PRO A 568 -15.02 27.56 15.38
N THR A 569 -15.33 27.64 14.07
CA THR A 569 -14.80 28.66 13.15
C THR A 569 -15.17 30.09 13.54
N HIS A 570 -16.29 30.32 14.23
CA HIS A 570 -16.70 31.65 14.71
C HIS A 570 -15.92 32.11 15.94
N LEU A 571 -15.31 31.17 16.68
CA LEU A 571 -14.51 31.46 17.88
C LEU A 571 -13.02 31.63 17.55
N MET A 572 -12.62 31.41 16.30
CA MET A 572 -11.22 31.44 15.86
C MET A 572 -10.82 32.80 15.25
N PRO A 573 -9.55 33.23 15.40
CA PRO A 573 -9.00 34.34 14.63
C PRO A 573 -9.09 34.07 13.12
N PRO A 574 -9.34 35.10 12.28
CA PRO A 574 -9.54 34.95 10.84
C PRO A 574 -8.40 34.20 10.13
N ASP A 575 -7.15 34.51 10.47
CA ASP A 575 -5.96 33.93 9.83
C ASP A 575 -5.83 32.44 10.13
N ARG A 576 -6.04 32.04 11.39
CA ARG A 576 -5.97 30.64 11.82
C ARG A 576 -7.13 29.82 11.26
N HIS A 577 -8.32 30.42 11.18
CA HIS A 577 -9.49 29.82 10.56
C HIS A 577 -9.22 29.49 9.07
N CYS A 578 -8.70 30.45 8.29
CA CYS A 578 -8.43 30.24 6.87
C CYS A 578 -7.40 29.13 6.63
N GLN A 579 -6.27 29.15 7.34
CA GLN A 579 -5.22 28.14 7.21
C GLN A 579 -5.72 26.73 7.52
N LEU A 580 -6.48 26.55 8.61
CA LEU A 580 -6.97 25.23 9.00
C LEU A 580 -8.04 24.71 8.03
N ASN A 581 -8.89 25.60 7.53
CA ASN A 581 -9.94 25.26 6.58
C ASN A 581 -9.38 24.84 5.20
N GLU A 582 -8.29 25.47 4.75
CA GLU A 582 -7.54 25.06 3.54
C GLU A 582 -6.85 23.70 3.72
N LYS A 583 -6.20 23.46 4.87
CA LYS A 583 -5.57 22.17 5.15
C LYS A 583 -6.57 21.00 5.16
N ILE A 584 -7.77 21.21 5.72
CA ILE A 584 -8.83 20.19 5.70
C ILE A 584 -9.31 19.94 4.27
N TYR A 585 -9.47 21.01 3.47
CA TYR A 585 -9.85 20.89 2.06
C TYR A 585 -8.85 20.04 1.27
N GLU A 586 -7.55 20.33 1.39
CA GLU A 586 -6.50 19.58 0.72
C GLU A 586 -6.44 18.12 1.16
N ALA A 587 -6.62 17.85 2.46
CA ALA A 587 -6.67 16.49 3.00
C ALA A 587 -7.85 15.69 2.46
N GLU A 588 -9.06 16.26 2.47
CA GLU A 588 -10.25 15.60 1.91
C GLU A 588 -10.16 15.41 0.39
N ARG A 589 -9.59 16.39 -0.31
CA ARG A 589 -9.34 16.31 -1.76
C ARG A 589 -8.37 15.17 -2.09
N LYS A 590 -7.25 15.05 -1.37
CA LYS A 590 -6.29 13.95 -1.53
C LYS A 590 -6.97 12.59 -1.30
N GLN A 591 -7.82 12.48 -0.28
CA GLN A 591 -8.59 11.25 -0.04
C GLN A 591 -9.52 10.90 -1.22
N LEU A 592 -10.17 11.89 -1.84
CA LEU A 592 -11.00 11.67 -3.02
C LEU A 592 -10.16 11.26 -4.24
N GLU A 593 -8.99 11.85 -4.43
CA GLU A 593 -8.03 11.47 -5.48
C GLU A 593 -7.53 10.03 -5.28
N ASP A 594 -7.18 9.63 -4.05
CA ASP A 594 -6.82 8.24 -3.72
C ASP A 594 -7.96 7.25 -3.99
N ILE A 595 -9.21 7.64 -3.70
CA ILE A 595 -10.39 6.81 -3.99
C ILE A 595 -10.56 6.66 -5.50
N LYS A 596 -10.36 7.74 -6.25
CA LYS A 596 -10.44 7.76 -7.71
C LYS A 596 -9.39 6.84 -8.34
N GLU A 597 -8.14 6.89 -7.89
CA GLU A 597 -7.06 6.02 -8.40
C GLU A 597 -7.32 4.52 -8.17
N LYS A 598 -8.04 4.17 -7.10
CA LYS A 598 -8.39 2.78 -6.80
C LYS A 598 -9.52 2.23 -7.68
N LYS A 599 -10.28 3.09 -8.36
CA LYS A 599 -11.39 2.66 -9.22
C LYS A 599 -10.85 2.19 -10.57
N LYS A 600 -11.29 0.99 -10.96
CA LYS A 600 -10.95 0.38 -12.26
C LYS A 600 -11.97 0.73 -13.35
N ASP A 601 -13.14 1.25 -12.97
CA ASP A 601 -14.22 1.62 -13.88
C ASP A 601 -14.10 3.11 -14.27
N THR A 602 -13.94 3.37 -15.57
CA THR A 602 -13.80 4.72 -16.12
C THR A 602 -14.99 5.63 -15.84
N ILE A 603 -16.19 5.07 -15.65
CA ILE A 603 -17.41 5.84 -15.36
C ILE A 603 -17.43 6.27 -13.89
N GLU A 604 -17.05 5.38 -12.97
CA GLU A 604 -16.92 5.74 -11.56
C GLU A 604 -15.80 6.77 -11.35
N GLU A 605 -14.72 6.63 -12.11
CA GLU A 605 -13.63 7.61 -12.15
C GLU A 605 -14.11 8.99 -12.62
N GLN A 606 -14.92 9.05 -13.69
CA GLN A 606 -15.53 10.29 -14.18
C GLN A 606 -16.47 10.92 -13.14
N ARG A 607 -17.32 10.12 -12.48
CA ARG A 607 -18.19 10.61 -11.40
C ARG A 607 -17.40 11.16 -10.23
N LEU A 608 -16.33 10.48 -9.80
CA LEU A 608 -15.45 10.99 -8.75
C LEU A 608 -14.74 12.28 -9.16
N GLN A 609 -14.38 12.42 -10.44
CA GLN A 609 -13.86 13.68 -10.97
C GLN A 609 -14.89 14.81 -10.88
N GLU A 610 -16.17 14.54 -11.15
CA GLU A 610 -17.24 15.52 -10.96
C GLU A 610 -17.43 15.90 -9.48
N VAL A 611 -17.33 14.94 -8.56
CA VAL A 611 -17.36 15.21 -7.11
C VAL A 611 -16.21 16.13 -6.68
N LEU A 612 -14.99 15.88 -7.17
CA LEU A 612 -13.83 16.77 -6.95
C LEU A 612 -14.10 18.20 -7.45
N ASN A 613 -14.70 18.34 -8.64
CA ASN A 613 -15.05 19.64 -9.20
C ASN A 613 -16.11 20.37 -8.33
N VAL A 614 -17.11 19.64 -7.82
CA VAL A 614 -18.13 20.19 -6.91
C VAL A 614 -17.51 20.64 -5.59
N GLN A 615 -16.60 19.84 -5.01
CA GLN A 615 -15.87 20.21 -3.80
C GLN A 615 -15.09 21.52 -4.00
N GLN A 616 -14.30 21.62 -5.08
CA GLN A 616 -13.52 22.82 -5.40
C GLN A 616 -14.43 24.05 -5.58
N LEU A 617 -15.54 23.88 -6.31
CA LEU A 617 -16.52 24.95 -6.54
C LEU A 617 -17.12 25.45 -5.21
N LEU A 618 -17.59 24.54 -4.36
CA LEU A 618 -18.21 24.90 -3.09
C LEU A 618 -17.21 25.54 -2.13
N PHE A 619 -15.97 25.04 -2.08
CA PHE A 619 -14.91 25.61 -1.25
C PHE A 619 -14.56 27.03 -1.68
N ALA A 620 -14.36 27.27 -2.98
CA ALA A 620 -14.09 28.61 -3.51
C ALA A 620 -15.22 29.61 -3.21
N THR A 621 -16.49 29.17 -3.26
CA THR A 621 -17.63 30.03 -2.90
C THR A 621 -17.72 30.33 -1.41
N ASN A 622 -17.20 29.45 -0.55
CA ASN A 622 -17.17 29.67 0.89
C ASN A 622 -16.14 30.73 1.29
N LEU A 623 -15.03 30.84 0.55
CA LEU A 623 -13.99 31.86 0.73
C LEU A 623 -14.41 33.24 0.19
N ALA A 624 -15.14 33.28 -0.92
CA ALA A 624 -15.60 34.52 -1.54
C ALA A 624 -16.73 35.18 -0.74
N ARG A 625 -16.38 35.93 0.32
CA ARG A 625 -17.32 36.79 1.08
C ARG A 625 -17.91 37.88 0.17
N GLY A 626 -19.06 37.62 -0.44
CA GLY A 626 -20.02 38.69 -0.80
C GLY A 626 -20.22 39.08 -2.27
N ARG A 627 -19.72 38.38 -3.29
CA ARG A 627 -20.11 38.68 -4.69
C ARG A 627 -20.28 37.43 -5.55
N VAL A 628 -21.51 36.91 -5.64
CA VAL A 628 -21.84 35.93 -6.69
C VAL A 628 -23.23 36.20 -7.29
N ARG A 629 -23.29 37.10 -8.27
CA ARG A 629 -24.39 37.18 -9.25
C ARG A 629 -24.26 36.05 -10.29
N GLN A 630 -24.29 34.77 -9.89
CA GLN A 630 -24.34 33.61 -10.81
C GLN A 630 -24.99 32.37 -10.16
N ASN A 631 -26.12 32.54 -9.46
CA ASN A 631 -26.67 31.50 -8.56
C ASN A 631 -27.51 30.38 -9.22
N ARG A 632 -27.98 30.50 -10.47
CA ARG A 632 -28.97 29.56 -11.02
C ARG A 632 -28.36 28.30 -11.65
N ALA A 633 -27.41 28.46 -12.57
CA ALA A 633 -26.71 27.34 -13.22
C ALA A 633 -25.80 26.54 -12.25
N ARG A 634 -25.31 27.20 -11.18
CA ARG A 634 -24.49 26.58 -10.13
C ARG A 634 -25.30 25.66 -9.22
N ARG A 635 -26.48 26.12 -8.77
CA ARG A 635 -27.39 25.29 -7.97
C ARG A 635 -27.92 24.10 -8.76
N SER A 636 -28.17 24.24 -10.06
CA SER A 636 -28.61 23.11 -10.89
C SER A 636 -27.53 22.03 -11.03
N HIS A 637 -26.25 22.41 -11.21
CA HIS A 637 -25.15 21.44 -11.29
C HIS A 637 -24.89 20.72 -9.95
N VAL A 638 -24.93 21.45 -8.83
CA VAL A 638 -24.84 20.82 -7.50
C VAL A 638 -26.07 19.94 -7.22
N SER A 639 -27.26 20.30 -7.73
CA SER A 639 -28.45 19.46 -7.54
C SER A 639 -28.40 18.14 -8.31
N SER A 640 -27.73 18.06 -9.47
CA SER A 640 -27.66 16.83 -10.26
C SER A 640 -26.68 15.80 -9.70
N ILE A 641 -25.55 16.26 -9.13
CA ILE A 641 -24.46 15.41 -8.63
C ILE A 641 -24.42 15.37 -7.09
N GLY A 642 -25.15 16.26 -6.41
CA GLY A 642 -25.06 16.45 -4.96
C GLY A 642 -25.39 15.23 -4.13
N ALA A 643 -26.30 14.37 -4.59
CA ALA A 643 -26.59 13.08 -3.94
C ALA A 643 -25.40 12.11 -4.04
N ASP A 644 -24.81 11.97 -5.22
CA ASP A 644 -23.61 11.13 -5.43
C ASP A 644 -22.41 11.67 -4.63
N ALA A 645 -22.22 13.00 -4.61
CA ALA A 645 -21.19 13.64 -3.82
C ALA A 645 -21.39 13.42 -2.31
N LEU A 646 -22.64 13.51 -1.82
CA LEU A 646 -22.97 13.28 -0.42
C LEU A 646 -22.81 11.80 -0.04
N LEU A 647 -23.09 10.88 -0.96
CA LEU A 647 -22.85 9.44 -0.78
C LEU A 647 -21.37 9.16 -0.58
N VAL A 648 -20.52 9.60 -1.52
CA VAL A 648 -19.07 9.42 -1.43
C VAL A 648 -18.50 10.09 -0.17
N ALA A 649 -18.97 11.30 0.16
CA ALA A 649 -18.54 12.02 1.35
C ALA A 649 -18.90 11.28 2.65
N SER A 650 -20.11 10.71 2.73
CA SER A 650 -20.57 9.95 3.91
C SER A 650 -19.82 8.64 4.08
N GLN A 651 -19.50 7.94 2.99
CA GLN A 651 -18.71 6.70 3.01
C GLN A 651 -17.22 6.96 3.31
N GLY A 652 -16.68 8.05 2.75
CA GLY A 652 -15.29 8.47 2.92
C GLY A 652 -14.99 9.06 4.30
N GLY A 653 -15.97 9.71 4.92
CA GLY A 653 -15.80 10.45 6.17
C GLY A 653 -15.38 11.91 5.97
N LEU A 654 -15.84 12.56 4.89
CA LEU A 654 -15.43 13.89 4.45
C LEU A 654 -16.35 14.97 5.07
N GLN A 655 -16.00 15.42 6.27
CA GLN A 655 -16.81 16.32 7.09
C GLN A 655 -17.02 17.70 6.45
N GLN A 656 -15.96 18.30 5.88
CA GLN A 656 -16.04 19.62 5.25
C GLN A 656 -16.91 19.54 4.00
N LEU A 657 -16.72 18.51 3.15
CA LEU A 657 -17.55 18.32 1.97
C LEU A 657 -19.03 18.10 2.32
N ILE A 658 -19.36 17.28 3.34
CA ILE A 658 -20.74 17.11 3.83
C ILE A 658 -21.35 18.46 4.23
N TYR A 659 -20.63 19.24 5.05
CA TYR A 659 -21.10 20.55 5.49
C TYR A 659 -21.33 21.50 4.31
N LEU A 660 -20.39 21.56 3.37
CA LEU A 660 -20.48 22.41 2.18
C LEU A 660 -21.67 22.00 1.29
N LEU A 661 -21.88 20.71 1.04
CA LEU A 661 -23.00 20.22 0.23
C LEU A 661 -24.36 20.58 0.84
N VAL A 662 -24.53 20.35 2.15
CA VAL A 662 -25.81 20.60 2.83
C VAL A 662 -26.06 22.09 3.03
N LYS A 663 -25.09 22.85 3.58
CA LYS A 663 -25.30 24.26 3.96
C LYS A 663 -25.07 25.25 2.82
N LYS A 664 -24.15 24.97 1.88
CA LYS A 664 -23.83 25.87 0.75
C LYS A 664 -24.42 25.38 -0.56
N GLY A 665 -24.34 24.07 -0.81
CA GLY A 665 -24.90 23.40 -1.98
C GLY A 665 -26.43 23.30 -1.95
N GLY A 666 -27.04 23.36 -0.76
CA GLY A 666 -28.49 23.27 -0.58
C GLY A 666 -29.04 21.86 -0.79
N VAL A 667 -28.20 20.83 -0.68
CA VAL A 667 -28.63 19.43 -0.72
C VAL A 667 -29.37 19.11 0.59
N PRO A 668 -30.63 18.64 0.57
CA PRO A 668 -31.33 18.24 1.79
C PRO A 668 -30.57 17.14 2.54
N VAL A 669 -30.47 17.24 3.86
CA VAL A 669 -29.67 16.31 4.68
C VAL A 669 -30.19 14.86 4.62
N ASP A 670 -31.51 14.69 4.55
CA ASP A 670 -32.18 13.39 4.46
C ASP A 670 -32.48 12.99 3.00
N THR A 671 -31.66 13.47 2.04
CA THR A 671 -31.76 13.02 0.65
C THR A 671 -31.52 11.51 0.58
N VAL A 672 -32.36 10.80 -0.18
CA VAL A 672 -32.14 9.39 -0.50
C VAL A 672 -30.95 9.29 -1.46
N LEU A 673 -29.87 8.67 -1.00
CA LEU A 673 -28.61 8.54 -1.72
C LEU A 673 -28.53 7.24 -2.53
N ASP A 674 -29.17 6.19 -2.03
CA ASP A 674 -29.24 4.91 -2.70
C ASP A 674 -30.69 4.47 -2.84
N ALA A 675 -31.18 4.48 -4.08
CA ALA A 675 -32.54 4.10 -4.43
C ALA A 675 -32.82 2.59 -4.31
N THR A 676 -31.81 1.74 -4.05
CA THR A 676 -32.04 0.31 -3.81
C THR A 676 -32.59 0.04 -2.41
N ASN A 677 -32.09 0.78 -1.42
CA ASN A 677 -32.45 0.63 0.00
C ASN A 677 -33.19 1.84 0.55
N ASP A 678 -33.31 2.92 -0.22
CA ASP A 678 -33.79 4.23 0.24
C ASP A 678 -32.95 4.81 1.41
N THR A 679 -31.64 4.55 1.39
CA THR A 679 -30.73 4.99 2.48
C THR A 679 -30.32 6.45 2.33
N THR A 680 -30.21 7.13 3.47
CA THR A 680 -29.72 8.53 3.57
C THR A 680 -28.23 8.60 3.91
N ALA A 681 -27.69 9.82 3.92
CA ALA A 681 -26.31 10.10 4.37
C ALA A 681 -26.01 9.51 5.76
N LEU A 682 -26.99 9.57 6.67
CA LEU A 682 -26.83 9.07 8.04
C LEU A 682 -26.70 7.54 8.09
N HIS A 683 -27.48 6.82 7.28
CA HIS A 683 -27.35 5.36 7.14
C HIS A 683 -25.99 4.96 6.57
N GLN A 684 -25.52 5.68 5.54
CA GLN A 684 -24.23 5.41 4.88
C GLN A 684 -23.05 5.70 5.81
N ALA A 685 -23.09 6.80 6.57
CA ALA A 685 -22.07 7.10 7.58
C ALA A 685 -22.06 6.04 8.70
N ALA A 686 -23.24 5.58 9.14
CA ALA A 686 -23.38 4.56 10.17
C ALA A 686 -22.86 3.18 9.73
N SER A 687 -23.18 2.74 8.50
CA SER A 687 -22.70 1.45 7.98
C SER A 687 -21.18 1.39 7.78
N HIS A 688 -20.53 2.54 7.59
CA HIS A 688 -19.07 2.66 7.42
C HIS A 688 -18.32 3.02 8.70
N GLY A 689 -19.03 3.15 9.84
CA GLY A 689 -18.44 3.47 11.15
C GLY A 689 -17.87 4.89 11.24
N LYS A 690 -18.45 5.86 10.51
CA LYS A 690 -17.98 7.26 10.45
C LYS A 690 -18.64 8.10 11.53
N SER A 691 -18.26 7.86 12.79
CA SER A 691 -18.87 8.47 13.98
C SER A 691 -18.92 10.01 13.94
N GLU A 692 -17.87 10.66 13.43
CA GLU A 692 -17.78 12.12 13.33
C GLU A 692 -18.73 12.68 12.26
N CYS A 693 -18.91 11.95 11.15
CA CYS A 693 -19.87 12.32 10.12
C CYS A 693 -21.31 12.10 10.59
N VAL A 694 -21.55 11.04 11.37
CA VAL A 694 -22.84 10.82 12.04
C VAL A 694 -23.19 12.00 12.95
N ILE A 695 -22.24 12.43 13.80
CA ILE A 695 -22.43 13.59 14.68
C ILE A 695 -22.71 14.87 13.87
N LEU A 696 -21.93 15.10 12.81
CA LEU A 696 -22.13 16.25 11.92
C LEU A 696 -23.53 16.22 11.29
N LEU A 697 -23.94 15.11 10.67
CA LEU A 697 -25.25 14.98 10.00
C LEU A 697 -26.41 15.21 10.99
N LEU A 698 -26.34 14.63 12.19
CA LEU A 698 -27.33 14.86 13.25
C LEU A 698 -27.38 16.35 13.65
N SER A 699 -26.22 17.00 13.77
CA SER A 699 -26.15 18.45 14.07
C SER A 699 -26.69 19.33 12.94
N LEU A 700 -26.66 18.84 11.70
CA LEU A 700 -27.26 19.51 10.53
C LEU A 700 -28.77 19.28 10.41
N GLY A 701 -29.35 18.44 11.27
CA GLY A 701 -30.78 18.16 11.35
C GLY A 701 -31.21 16.82 10.73
N ALA A 702 -30.30 15.88 10.49
CA ALA A 702 -30.64 14.54 10.00
C ALA A 702 -31.55 13.81 10.99
N GLN A 703 -32.52 13.06 10.46
CA GLN A 703 -33.47 12.31 11.30
C GLN A 703 -32.90 10.93 11.68
N PRO A 704 -32.62 10.64 12.97
CA PRO A 704 -32.04 9.35 13.39
C PRO A 704 -33.04 8.18 13.34
N LEU A 705 -34.34 8.47 13.35
CA LEU A 705 -35.42 7.48 13.34
C LEU A 705 -35.94 7.18 11.94
N LEU A 706 -35.46 7.89 10.92
CA LEU A 706 -35.91 7.68 9.54
C LEU A 706 -35.48 6.27 9.10
N PRO A 707 -36.42 5.36 8.79
CA PRO A 707 -36.07 4.03 8.33
C PRO A 707 -35.73 4.03 6.85
N ASP A 708 -34.92 3.05 6.45
CA ASP A 708 -34.75 2.64 5.08
C ASP A 708 -35.98 1.87 4.55
N ARG A 709 -35.91 1.37 3.30
CA ARG A 709 -36.96 0.57 2.65
C ARG A 709 -37.38 -0.69 3.45
N TYR A 710 -36.50 -1.23 4.27
CA TYR A 710 -36.69 -2.44 5.06
C TYR A 710 -36.95 -2.16 6.55
N GLY A 711 -37.21 -0.90 6.92
CA GLY A 711 -37.45 -0.52 8.32
C GLY A 711 -36.17 -0.40 9.15
N GLN A 712 -34.99 -0.47 8.55
CA GLN A 712 -33.72 -0.37 9.24
C GLN A 712 -33.36 1.10 9.43
N THR A 713 -33.09 1.47 10.68
CA THR A 713 -32.57 2.79 11.03
C THR A 713 -31.04 2.82 10.94
N PRO A 714 -30.40 4.00 10.96
CA PRO A 714 -28.93 4.09 11.01
C PRO A 714 -28.32 3.31 12.19
N LEU A 715 -29.03 3.20 13.31
CA LEU A 715 -28.59 2.42 14.48
C LEU A 715 -28.55 0.90 14.17
N HIS A 716 -29.47 0.39 13.35
CA HIS A 716 -29.42 -1.01 12.90
C HIS A 716 -28.15 -1.27 12.08
N PHE A 717 -27.78 -0.37 11.17
CA PHE A 717 -26.55 -0.53 10.39
C PHE A 717 -25.29 -0.45 11.25
N ALA A 718 -25.24 0.46 12.23
CA ALA A 718 -24.12 0.51 13.18
C ALA A 718 -24.00 -0.80 13.97
N ALA A 719 -25.13 -1.38 14.42
CA ALA A 719 -25.16 -2.65 15.12
C ALA A 719 -24.76 -3.84 14.23
N MET A 720 -25.28 -3.87 13.00
CA MET A 720 -25.10 -4.96 12.04
C MET A 720 -23.64 -5.16 11.63
N PHE A 721 -22.88 -4.07 11.53
CA PHE A 721 -21.47 -4.11 11.16
C PHE A 721 -20.52 -3.99 12.38
N GLY A 722 -21.04 -4.02 13.61
CA GLY A 722 -20.26 -3.99 14.84
C GLY A 722 -19.46 -2.69 15.06
N HIS A 723 -20.03 -1.54 14.69
CA HIS A 723 -19.41 -0.23 14.90
C HIS A 723 -19.79 0.35 16.27
N ASP A 724 -19.23 -0.20 17.35
CA ASP A 724 -19.64 0.06 18.74
C ASP A 724 -19.65 1.56 19.11
N GLN A 725 -18.63 2.31 18.72
CA GLN A 725 -18.56 3.76 18.96
C GLN A 725 -19.68 4.51 18.24
N THR A 726 -19.98 4.14 16.99
CA THR A 726 -21.04 4.77 16.20
C THR A 726 -22.42 4.38 16.75
N TYR A 727 -22.58 3.14 17.20
CA TYR A 727 -23.78 2.65 17.86
C TYR A 727 -24.09 3.44 19.13
N GLN A 728 -23.10 3.60 20.02
CA GLN A 728 -23.26 4.33 21.28
C GLN A 728 -23.62 5.82 21.05
N VAL A 729 -23.03 6.45 20.04
CA VAL A 729 -23.37 7.83 19.66
C VAL A 729 -24.84 7.91 19.22
N LEU A 730 -25.27 7.05 18.29
CA LEU A 730 -26.65 7.04 17.78
C LEU A 730 -27.68 6.71 18.87
N GLU A 731 -27.39 5.72 19.74
CA GLU A 731 -28.26 5.33 20.86
C GLU A 731 -28.52 6.53 21.79
N GLY A 732 -27.48 7.34 22.07
CA GLY A 732 -27.59 8.56 22.87
C GLY A 732 -28.54 9.60 22.27
N PHE A 733 -28.60 9.74 20.94
CA PHE A 733 -29.51 10.67 20.25
C PHE A 733 -30.94 10.12 20.12
N MET A 734 -31.12 8.80 20.07
CA MET A 734 -32.43 8.15 19.90
C MET A 734 -33.26 8.05 21.18
N ARG A 735 -32.73 8.50 22.34
CA ARG A 735 -33.43 8.50 23.64
C ARG A 735 -34.03 7.13 24.00
N GLN A 736 -33.31 6.05 23.71
CA GLN A 736 -33.76 4.66 23.95
C GLN A 736 -34.99 4.22 23.13
N GLN A 737 -35.34 4.93 22.06
CA GLN A 737 -36.33 4.42 21.11
C GLN A 737 -35.67 3.35 20.23
N GLU A 738 -36.21 2.14 20.29
CA GLU A 738 -35.74 0.98 19.51
C GLU A 738 -36.83 0.55 18.53
N PRO A 739 -36.96 1.22 17.37
CA PRO A 739 -37.88 0.77 16.34
C PRO A 739 -37.43 -0.60 15.83
N SER A 740 -38.40 -1.49 15.59
CA SER A 740 -38.13 -2.78 14.94
C SER A 740 -38.04 -2.62 13.43
N CYS A 741 -37.14 -3.38 12.80
CA CYS A 741 -37.11 -3.51 11.34
C CYS A 741 -38.28 -4.38 10.82
N ARG A 742 -38.34 -4.60 9.50
CA ARG A 742 -39.35 -5.43 8.85
C ARG A 742 -39.45 -6.87 9.38
N ALA A 743 -38.35 -7.48 9.82
CA ALA A 743 -38.39 -8.83 10.42
C ALA A 743 -38.76 -8.83 11.90
N GLY A 744 -38.95 -7.66 12.51
CA GLY A 744 -39.31 -7.50 13.93
C GLY A 744 -38.11 -7.33 14.87
N THR A 745 -36.88 -7.49 14.41
CA THR A 745 -35.69 -7.36 15.26
C THR A 745 -35.40 -5.91 15.63
N THR A 746 -34.97 -5.69 16.85
CA THR A 746 -34.50 -4.39 17.36
C THR A 746 -32.99 -4.19 17.14
N PRO A 747 -32.48 -2.94 17.17
CA PRO A 747 -31.04 -2.67 17.05
C PRO A 747 -30.19 -3.39 18.11
N ARG A 748 -30.68 -3.51 19.35
CA ARG A 748 -29.99 -4.22 20.43
C ARG A 748 -29.91 -5.73 20.16
N GLU A 749 -30.97 -6.33 19.65
CA GLU A 749 -30.95 -7.73 19.21
C GLU A 749 -29.95 -7.93 18.08
N VAL A 750 -29.97 -7.05 17.06
CA VAL A 750 -29.00 -7.10 15.95
C VAL A 750 -27.56 -7.00 16.46
N SER A 751 -27.27 -6.15 17.45
CA SER A 751 -25.93 -6.06 18.07
C SER A 751 -25.53 -7.37 18.76
N ARG A 752 -26.43 -8.01 19.51
CA ARG A 752 -26.15 -9.35 20.09
C ARG A 752 -25.97 -10.41 19.02
N HIS A 753 -26.79 -10.36 17.96
CA HIS A 753 -26.73 -11.29 16.84
C HIS A 753 -25.41 -11.16 16.08
N PHE A 754 -24.87 -9.94 15.93
CA PHE A 754 -23.56 -9.71 15.35
C PHE A 754 -22.45 -10.48 16.08
N TYR A 755 -22.38 -10.39 17.41
CA TYR A 755 -21.38 -11.15 18.17
C TYR A 755 -21.63 -12.66 18.14
N SER A 756 -22.90 -13.10 18.11
CA SER A 756 -23.25 -14.51 17.90
C SER A 756 -22.78 -15.03 16.55
N TYR A 757 -22.96 -14.23 15.50
CA TYR A 757 -22.51 -14.53 14.14
C TYR A 757 -20.98 -14.56 14.05
N LEU A 758 -20.31 -13.55 14.61
CA LEU A 758 -18.85 -13.48 14.69
C LEU A 758 -18.26 -14.72 15.39
N LYS A 759 -18.88 -15.20 16.47
CA LYS A 759 -18.46 -16.39 17.20
C LYS A 759 -18.46 -17.66 16.33
N MET A 760 -19.30 -17.75 15.30
CA MET A 760 -19.33 -18.90 14.40
C MET A 760 -18.02 -19.06 13.61
N TYR A 761 -17.46 -17.95 13.11
CA TYR A 761 -16.20 -17.94 12.35
C TYR A 761 -14.96 -18.05 13.23
N HIS A 762 -15.07 -17.61 14.49
CA HIS A 762 -13.98 -17.64 15.47
C HIS A 762 -13.97 -18.88 16.35
N LYS A 763 -14.70 -19.96 15.97
CA LYS A 763 -14.84 -21.19 16.78
C LYS A 763 -13.51 -21.82 17.15
N PHE A 764 -12.50 -21.75 16.26
CA PHE A 764 -11.19 -22.36 16.44
C PHE A 764 -10.07 -21.37 16.76
N SER A 765 -10.35 -20.07 16.69
CA SER A 765 -9.39 -19.04 17.11
C SER A 765 -9.56 -18.79 18.60
N GLY A 766 -8.48 -18.82 19.38
CA GLY A 766 -8.49 -18.35 20.78
C GLY A 766 -9.04 -16.92 20.92
N LYS A 767 -9.17 -16.41 22.17
CA LYS A 767 -9.73 -15.07 22.46
C LYS A 767 -9.22 -14.02 21.46
N THR A 768 -10.14 -13.39 20.72
CA THR A 768 -9.84 -12.25 19.83
C THR A 768 -9.08 -11.19 20.60
N ARG A 769 -8.01 -10.63 20.01
CA ARG A 769 -7.24 -9.57 20.66
C ARG A 769 -8.20 -8.43 21.00
N GLN A 770 -8.22 -8.00 22.26
CA GLN A 770 -8.80 -6.70 22.59
C GLN A 770 -7.86 -5.63 22.03
N GLY A 771 -8.36 -4.44 21.70
CA GLY A 771 -7.58 -3.38 21.05
C GLY A 771 -6.26 -2.99 21.75
N SER A 772 -6.10 -3.37 23.02
CA SER A 772 -4.89 -3.20 23.84
C SER A 772 -3.79 -4.26 23.64
N ASP A 773 -4.04 -5.35 22.90
CA ASP A 773 -3.10 -6.48 22.73
C ASP A 773 -2.44 -6.54 21.33
N VAL A 774 -2.55 -5.48 20.53
CA VAL A 774 -1.94 -5.43 19.20
C VAL A 774 -0.42 -5.32 19.33
N GLN A 775 0.27 -6.47 19.39
CA GLN A 775 1.71 -6.52 19.10
C GLN A 775 1.93 -6.11 17.65
N ILE A 776 2.86 -5.18 17.45
CA ILE A 776 3.40 -4.80 16.14
C ILE A 776 4.39 -5.88 15.72
N TRP A 777 4.10 -6.56 14.61
CA TRP A 777 4.98 -7.59 14.07
C TRP A 777 5.99 -6.98 13.10
N ASN A 778 7.26 -7.38 13.23
CA ASN A 778 8.35 -6.90 12.35
C ASN A 778 8.60 -7.85 11.17
N ASN A 779 7.89 -8.97 11.09
CA ASN A 779 8.02 -9.94 10.01
C ASN A 779 6.64 -10.58 9.74
N PRO A 780 6.21 -10.70 8.47
CA PRO A 780 5.01 -11.43 8.09
C PRO A 780 4.94 -12.86 8.62
N THR A 781 6.07 -13.57 8.61
CA THR A 781 6.16 -14.96 9.07
C THR A 781 5.83 -15.08 10.56
N ASP A 782 6.25 -14.10 11.39
CA ASP A 782 5.97 -14.10 12.83
C ASP A 782 4.48 -13.86 13.09
N ALA A 783 3.86 -12.95 12.34
CA ALA A 783 2.44 -12.68 12.42
C ALA A 783 1.59 -13.90 12.01
N THR A 784 1.94 -14.57 10.91
CA THR A 784 1.30 -15.82 10.49
C THR A 784 1.46 -16.89 11.54
N THR A 785 2.66 -17.04 12.10
CA THR A 785 2.96 -18.05 13.13
C THR A 785 2.18 -17.80 14.42
N ASP A 786 2.01 -16.55 14.84
CA ASP A 786 1.19 -16.18 15.99
C ASP A 786 -0.29 -16.51 15.78
N VAL A 787 -0.85 -16.18 14.61
CA VAL A 787 -2.24 -16.55 14.27
C VAL A 787 -2.41 -18.07 14.28
N LEU A 788 -1.50 -18.79 13.62
CA LEU A 788 -1.49 -20.25 13.58
C LEU A 788 -1.39 -20.85 14.99
N SER A 789 -0.56 -20.30 15.87
CA SER A 789 -0.35 -20.79 17.24
C SER A 789 -1.62 -20.77 18.12
N ARG A 790 -2.64 -20.02 17.72
CA ARG A 790 -3.92 -19.91 18.44
C ARG A 790 -4.98 -20.88 17.92
N ILE A 791 -4.67 -21.60 16.84
CA ILE A 791 -5.56 -22.57 16.22
C ILE A 791 -5.34 -23.93 16.87
N ASP A 792 -6.39 -24.48 17.44
CA ASP A 792 -6.44 -25.85 17.93
C ASP A 792 -6.68 -26.83 16.78
N LEU A 793 -5.60 -27.44 16.28
CA LEU A 793 -5.65 -28.35 15.13
C LEU A 793 -6.40 -29.66 15.41
N ASN A 794 -6.34 -30.19 16.63
CA ASN A 794 -6.96 -31.47 16.97
C ASN A 794 -8.48 -31.34 17.01
N ASN A 795 -8.97 -30.31 17.70
CA ASN A 795 -10.39 -30.00 17.72
C ASN A 795 -10.93 -29.64 16.32
N MET A 796 -10.10 -29.03 15.46
CA MET A 796 -10.50 -28.70 14.09
C MET A 796 -10.81 -29.94 13.26
N ILE A 797 -9.99 -31.00 13.32
CA ILE A 797 -10.24 -32.24 12.53
C ILE A 797 -11.58 -32.85 12.93
N GLU A 798 -11.80 -33.08 14.23
CA GLU A 798 -13.02 -33.71 14.76
C GLU A 798 -14.29 -32.91 14.45
N GLU A 799 -14.21 -31.58 14.47
CA GLU A 799 -15.37 -30.71 14.30
C GLU A 799 -15.63 -30.31 12.84
N THR A 800 -14.67 -30.46 11.93
CA THR A 800 -14.79 -30.01 10.53
C THR A 800 -15.98 -30.65 9.80
N GLU A 801 -16.32 -31.90 10.12
CA GLU A 801 -17.50 -32.56 9.55
C GLU A 801 -18.82 -32.06 10.12
N LYS A 802 -18.82 -31.62 11.39
CA LYS A 802 -20.03 -31.14 12.08
C LYS A 802 -20.38 -29.70 11.72
N ILE A 803 -19.40 -28.90 11.31
CA ILE A 803 -19.61 -27.49 10.95
C ILE A 803 -20.16 -27.33 9.52
N ASN A 804 -19.98 -28.33 8.64
CA ASN A 804 -20.45 -28.27 7.26
C ASN A 804 -21.96 -27.97 7.16
N VAL A 805 -22.32 -27.00 6.32
CA VAL A 805 -23.70 -26.51 6.20
C VAL A 805 -24.53 -27.51 5.40
N ASP A 806 -25.55 -28.07 6.04
CA ASP A 806 -26.51 -28.97 5.39
C ASP A 806 -27.62 -28.18 4.69
N TYR A 807 -27.50 -28.02 3.38
CA TYR A 807 -28.50 -27.35 2.53
C TYR A 807 -29.76 -28.19 2.24
N SER A 808 -29.89 -29.38 2.81
CA SER A 808 -31.05 -30.26 2.60
C SER A 808 -32.13 -30.13 3.67
N LYS A 809 -31.84 -29.45 4.79
CA LYS A 809 -32.77 -29.30 5.91
C LYS A 809 -32.47 -28.04 6.74
N GLY A 810 -33.41 -27.69 7.63
CA GLY A 810 -33.24 -26.59 8.59
C GLY A 810 -33.25 -25.21 7.94
N GLU A 811 -32.70 -24.23 8.66
CA GLU A 811 -32.73 -22.83 8.21
C GLU A 811 -31.82 -22.58 7.00
N ALA A 812 -30.75 -23.36 6.82
CA ALA A 812 -29.86 -23.22 5.67
C ALA A 812 -30.56 -23.53 4.33
N GLN A 813 -31.44 -24.53 4.32
CA GLN A 813 -32.32 -24.80 3.18
C GLN A 813 -33.29 -23.63 2.94
N GLU A 814 -33.90 -23.10 4.01
CA GLU A 814 -34.81 -21.94 3.92
C GLU A 814 -34.10 -20.73 3.29
N VAL A 815 -32.89 -20.39 3.76
CA VAL A 815 -32.10 -19.27 3.21
C VAL A 815 -31.84 -19.48 1.72
N ARG A 816 -31.38 -20.67 1.31
CA ARG A 816 -31.11 -20.98 -0.10
C ARG A 816 -32.36 -20.82 -0.95
N ASP A 817 -33.48 -21.39 -0.51
CA ASP A 817 -34.71 -21.43 -1.28
C ASP A 817 -35.34 -20.02 -1.39
N VAL A 818 -35.26 -19.21 -0.34
CA VAL A 818 -35.68 -17.79 -0.36
C VAL A 818 -34.79 -16.97 -1.29
N VAL A 819 -33.46 -17.06 -1.14
CA VAL A 819 -32.50 -16.31 -1.99
C VAL A 819 -32.70 -16.69 -3.46
N MET A 820 -32.83 -17.98 -3.77
CA MET A 820 -33.07 -18.46 -5.13
C MET A 820 -34.36 -17.86 -5.71
N LYS A 821 -35.46 -17.88 -4.94
CA LYS A 821 -36.75 -17.36 -5.37
C LYS A 821 -36.73 -15.85 -5.61
N GLU A 822 -36.07 -15.09 -4.75
CA GLU A 822 -35.93 -13.64 -4.91
C GLU A 822 -35.08 -13.30 -6.14
N LEU A 823 -33.96 -14.01 -6.34
CA LEU A 823 -33.09 -13.81 -7.50
C LEU A 823 -33.74 -14.23 -8.82
N GLN A 824 -34.52 -15.30 -8.83
CA GLN A 824 -35.34 -15.66 -9.99
C GLN A 824 -36.28 -14.50 -10.37
N LYS A 825 -36.95 -13.89 -9.39
CA LYS A 825 -37.84 -12.76 -9.64
C LYS A 825 -37.10 -11.51 -10.14
N ILE A 826 -35.93 -11.22 -9.57
CA ILE A 826 -35.06 -10.13 -10.05
C ILE A 826 -34.64 -10.40 -11.50
N THR A 827 -34.20 -11.62 -11.81
CA THR A 827 -33.74 -12.01 -13.14
C THR A 827 -34.87 -11.99 -14.17
N GLU A 828 -36.07 -12.45 -13.82
CA GLU A 828 -37.28 -12.33 -14.65
C GLU A 828 -37.58 -10.86 -14.97
N ASN A 829 -37.56 -9.99 -13.97
CA ASN A 829 -37.79 -8.55 -14.17
C ASN A 829 -36.71 -7.92 -15.04
N VAL A 830 -35.44 -8.28 -14.86
CA VAL A 830 -34.33 -7.84 -15.71
C VAL A 830 -34.54 -8.32 -17.16
N SER A 831 -34.87 -9.60 -17.36
CA SER A 831 -35.10 -10.20 -18.67
C SER A 831 -36.29 -9.59 -19.42
N SER A 832 -37.29 -9.11 -18.68
CA SER A 832 -38.44 -8.41 -19.26
C SER A 832 -38.08 -7.04 -19.85
N LYS A 833 -37.06 -6.38 -19.28
CA LYS A 833 -36.55 -5.07 -19.74
C LYS A 833 -35.48 -5.23 -20.81
N ASP A 834 -34.57 -6.19 -20.66
CA ASP A 834 -33.53 -6.53 -21.63
C ASP A 834 -33.53 -8.04 -21.90
N ARG A 835 -33.98 -8.42 -23.10
CA ARG A 835 -34.09 -9.81 -23.54
C ARG A 835 -32.73 -10.51 -23.60
N THR A 836 -31.62 -9.78 -23.61
CA THR A 836 -30.26 -10.34 -23.61
C THR A 836 -30.01 -11.24 -22.41
N TYR A 837 -30.60 -10.93 -21.25
CA TYR A 837 -30.44 -11.68 -19.99
C TYR A 837 -31.51 -12.75 -19.78
N ARG A 838 -32.28 -13.07 -20.82
CA ARG A 838 -33.21 -14.20 -20.74
C ARG A 838 -32.40 -15.49 -20.62
N GLY A 839 -32.68 -16.26 -19.58
CA GLY A 839 -31.87 -17.41 -19.25
C GLY A 839 -32.36 -18.19 -18.03
N THR A 840 -31.67 -19.28 -17.76
CA THR A 840 -31.87 -20.09 -16.55
C THR A 840 -30.84 -19.75 -15.48
N LEU A 841 -31.25 -19.72 -14.22
CA LEU A 841 -30.38 -19.39 -13.09
C LEU A 841 -29.79 -20.68 -12.52
N GLU A 842 -28.46 -20.79 -12.48
CA GLU A 842 -27.74 -21.95 -11.94
C GLU A 842 -26.90 -21.54 -10.72
N LEU A 843 -27.05 -22.28 -9.61
CA LEU A 843 -26.26 -22.10 -8.39
C LEU A 843 -24.95 -22.90 -8.50
N LEU A 844 -23.82 -22.24 -8.26
CA LEU A 844 -22.47 -22.81 -8.31
C LEU A 844 -21.68 -22.54 -7.01
N GLY A 845 -20.40 -22.90 -7.03
CA GLY A 845 -19.46 -22.65 -5.93
C GLY A 845 -19.68 -23.54 -4.71
N SER A 846 -19.19 -23.08 -3.56
CA SER A 846 -19.15 -23.88 -2.32
C SER A 846 -20.53 -24.25 -1.76
N THR A 847 -21.55 -23.49 -2.14
CA THR A 847 -22.95 -23.73 -1.76
C THR A 847 -23.56 -24.81 -2.64
N ALA A 848 -23.17 -24.88 -3.92
CA ALA A 848 -23.64 -25.91 -4.84
C ALA A 848 -22.98 -27.27 -4.61
N ASP A 849 -21.68 -27.29 -4.28
CA ASP A 849 -20.92 -28.53 -4.01
C ASP A 849 -21.05 -29.03 -2.56
N GLY A 850 -21.61 -28.22 -1.66
CA GLY A 850 -21.82 -28.57 -0.25
C GLY A 850 -20.53 -28.57 0.57
N THR A 851 -19.55 -27.74 0.22
CA THR A 851 -18.29 -27.59 0.96
C THR A 851 -18.25 -26.35 1.87
N ARG A 852 -19.40 -25.74 2.18
CA ARG A 852 -19.51 -24.53 3.02
C ARG A 852 -19.41 -24.89 4.51
N LEU A 853 -18.60 -24.15 5.28
CA LEU A 853 -18.20 -24.58 6.64
C LEU A 853 -18.96 -23.99 7.81
N TYR A 854 -19.66 -22.85 7.70
CA TYR A 854 -20.19 -22.18 8.90
C TYR A 854 -21.65 -21.75 8.73
N CYS A 855 -21.95 -21.04 7.67
CA CYS A 855 -23.29 -20.58 7.36
C CYS A 855 -23.45 -20.38 5.85
N PRO A 856 -24.69 -20.19 5.36
CA PRO A 856 -24.97 -19.98 3.94
C PRO A 856 -24.86 -18.50 3.57
N ASP A 857 -23.66 -17.94 3.72
CA ASP A 857 -23.35 -16.51 3.58
C ASP A 857 -22.79 -16.13 2.20
N GLU A 858 -22.57 -17.08 1.30
CA GLU A 858 -22.12 -16.80 -0.07
C GLU A 858 -22.89 -17.64 -1.09
N TYR A 859 -23.32 -17.00 -2.17
CA TYR A 859 -23.97 -17.67 -3.29
C TYR A 859 -23.44 -17.16 -4.64
N ASP A 860 -22.90 -18.09 -5.41
CA ASP A 860 -22.45 -17.84 -6.78
C ASP A 860 -23.55 -18.27 -7.75
N PHE A 861 -24.19 -17.32 -8.41
CA PHE A 861 -25.25 -17.56 -9.38
C PHE A 861 -24.81 -17.20 -10.80
N ASN A 862 -25.03 -18.12 -11.72
CA ASN A 862 -24.85 -17.88 -13.14
C ASN A 862 -26.20 -17.74 -13.84
N ILE A 863 -26.33 -16.73 -14.70
CA ILE A 863 -27.44 -16.59 -15.64
C ILE A 863 -27.00 -17.23 -16.96
N LEU A 864 -27.49 -18.44 -17.25
CA LEU A 864 -27.24 -19.16 -18.50
C LEU A 864 -28.10 -18.55 -19.60
N LEU A 865 -27.48 -17.82 -20.53
CA LEU A 865 -28.20 -17.09 -21.56
C LEU A 865 -28.81 -18.03 -22.62
N ASP A 866 -30.13 -17.92 -22.87
CA ASP A 866 -30.87 -18.80 -23.78
C ASP A 866 -30.42 -18.65 -25.25
N ASP A 867 -30.11 -17.43 -25.68
CA ASP A 867 -29.91 -17.08 -27.10
C ASP A 867 -28.43 -16.84 -27.45
N CYS A 868 -27.67 -17.92 -27.56
CA CYS A 868 -26.23 -17.91 -27.86
C CYS A 868 -25.89 -18.19 -29.35
N SER A 869 -26.88 -18.18 -30.25
CA SER A 869 -26.65 -18.46 -31.67
C SER A 869 -25.73 -17.41 -32.32
N GLY A 870 -24.70 -17.85 -33.05
CA GLY A 870 -23.76 -16.96 -33.76
C GLY A 870 -22.60 -16.43 -32.90
N VAL A 871 -22.36 -17.02 -31.73
CA VAL A 871 -21.18 -16.80 -30.91
C VAL A 871 -20.06 -17.74 -31.36
N ASN A 872 -18.99 -17.19 -31.95
CA ASN A 872 -17.82 -17.94 -32.37
C ASN A 872 -16.67 -17.71 -31.38
N VAL A 873 -16.14 -18.79 -30.80
CA VAL A 873 -15.02 -18.74 -29.86
C VAL A 873 -13.74 -19.11 -30.56
N LEU A 874 -12.71 -18.29 -30.38
CA LEU A 874 -11.37 -18.51 -30.92
C LEU A 874 -10.40 -18.59 -29.73
N VAL A 875 -9.70 -19.71 -29.61
CA VAL A 875 -8.60 -19.87 -28.65
C VAL A 875 -7.29 -19.70 -29.42
N SER A 876 -6.49 -18.73 -29.03
CA SER A 876 -5.20 -18.43 -29.68
C SER A 876 -4.07 -18.36 -28.65
N GLU A 877 -2.87 -18.79 -29.03
CA GLU A 877 -1.68 -18.56 -28.21
C GLU A 877 -1.32 -17.07 -28.15
N GLN A 878 -1.03 -16.58 -26.95
CA GLN A 878 -0.49 -15.25 -26.73
C GLN A 878 0.97 -15.22 -27.17
N ASN A 879 1.42 -14.06 -27.67
CA ASN A 879 2.83 -13.84 -27.98
C ASN A 879 3.67 -14.03 -26.71
N LYS A 880 4.90 -14.56 -26.83
CA LYS A 880 5.78 -14.86 -25.68
C LYS A 880 5.95 -13.69 -24.69
N GLN A 881 5.98 -12.45 -25.18
CA GLN A 881 6.04 -11.24 -24.35
C GLN A 881 4.73 -10.93 -23.60
N GLU A 882 3.57 -11.19 -24.22
CA GLU A 882 2.27 -11.01 -23.57
C GLU A 882 2.00 -12.12 -22.54
N ALA A 883 2.34 -13.37 -22.89
CA ALA A 883 2.22 -14.52 -22.00
C ALA A 883 3.12 -14.40 -20.76
N SER A 884 4.32 -13.78 -20.88
CA SER A 884 5.20 -13.55 -19.73
C SER A 884 4.68 -12.46 -18.79
N LEU A 885 3.99 -11.43 -19.32
CA LEU A 885 3.35 -10.37 -18.55
C LEU A 885 2.03 -10.83 -17.89
N SER A 886 1.20 -11.55 -18.64
CA SER A 886 -0.12 -12.01 -18.22
C SER A 886 -0.05 -13.28 -17.36
N GLY A 887 1.04 -14.05 -17.48
CA GLY A 887 1.32 -15.29 -16.78
C GLY A 887 0.64 -16.53 -17.39
N HIS A 888 -0.14 -16.39 -18.46
CA HIS A 888 -0.94 -17.47 -19.04
C HIS A 888 -0.81 -17.44 -20.57
N LYS A 889 -0.74 -18.62 -21.21
CA LYS A 889 -0.35 -18.74 -22.62
C LYS A 889 -1.50 -18.66 -23.60
N LEU A 890 -2.72 -18.99 -23.16
CA LEU A 890 -3.90 -19.07 -24.03
C LEU A 890 -4.79 -17.85 -23.87
N ARG A 891 -5.31 -17.30 -24.97
CA ARG A 891 -6.30 -16.22 -24.98
C ARG A 891 -7.60 -16.72 -25.58
N VAL A 892 -8.71 -16.40 -24.92
CA VAL A 892 -10.08 -16.73 -25.38
C VAL A 892 -10.74 -15.47 -25.92
N GLU A 893 -11.01 -15.46 -27.22
CA GLU A 893 -11.74 -14.38 -27.89
C GLU A 893 -13.11 -14.87 -28.35
N VAL A 894 -14.11 -14.00 -28.21
CA VAL A 894 -15.48 -14.30 -28.60
C VAL A 894 -15.93 -13.29 -29.66
N LYS A 895 -16.25 -13.77 -30.85
CA LYS A 895 -16.80 -12.98 -31.95
C LYS A 895 -18.31 -13.20 -32.03
N THR A 896 -19.07 -12.11 -31.95
CA THR A 896 -20.54 -12.14 -32.00
C THR A 896 -21.08 -10.95 -32.79
N MET A 897 -22.15 -11.18 -33.55
CA MET A 897 -22.88 -10.13 -34.26
C MET A 897 -23.90 -9.41 -33.37
N LYS A 898 -24.14 -9.92 -32.14
CA LYS A 898 -25.10 -9.35 -31.20
C LYS A 898 -24.45 -8.24 -30.38
N THR A 899 -24.95 -7.02 -30.53
CA THR A 899 -24.46 -5.83 -29.82
C THR A 899 -24.57 -5.95 -28.29
N GLY A 900 -25.61 -6.63 -27.78
CA GLY A 900 -25.80 -6.87 -26.34
C GLY A 900 -24.81 -7.86 -25.70
N LEU A 901 -24.21 -8.75 -26.51
CA LEU A 901 -23.17 -9.69 -26.06
C LEU A 901 -21.76 -9.16 -26.29
N GLN A 902 -21.61 -7.92 -26.78
CA GLN A 902 -20.30 -7.28 -26.88
C GLN A 902 -19.76 -6.99 -25.50
N ALA A 903 -18.46 -7.23 -25.35
CA ALA A 903 -17.85 -7.47 -24.06
C ALA A 903 -18.06 -6.32 -23.04
N HIS A 904 -17.68 -5.07 -23.34
CA HIS A 904 -17.89 -3.97 -22.38
C HIS A 904 -19.37 -3.68 -22.05
N ALA A 905 -20.32 -4.06 -22.92
CA ALA A 905 -21.74 -3.79 -22.76
C ALA A 905 -22.42 -4.80 -21.82
N LEU A 906 -22.05 -6.08 -21.86
CA LEU A 906 -22.77 -7.15 -21.16
C LEU A 906 -22.80 -6.95 -19.64
N THR A 907 -21.65 -6.75 -18.99
CA THR A 907 -21.60 -6.59 -17.53
C THR A 907 -22.13 -5.22 -17.08
N LYS A 908 -21.89 -4.18 -17.88
CA LYS A 908 -22.35 -2.81 -17.60
C LYS A 908 -23.87 -2.70 -17.64
N ASN A 909 -24.47 -3.25 -18.70
CA ASN A 909 -25.92 -3.22 -18.88
C ASN A 909 -26.60 -4.05 -17.79
N LEU A 910 -26.00 -5.17 -17.36
CA LEU A 910 -26.54 -6.00 -16.29
C LEU A 910 -26.61 -5.23 -14.97
N TYR A 911 -25.52 -4.56 -14.56
CA TYR A 911 -25.52 -3.72 -13.36
C TYR A 911 -26.63 -2.66 -13.40
N SER A 912 -26.76 -1.95 -14.53
CA SER A 912 -27.80 -0.92 -14.69
C SER A 912 -29.22 -1.49 -14.66
N ALA A 913 -29.44 -2.65 -15.27
CA ALA A 913 -30.73 -3.31 -15.32
C ALA A 913 -31.14 -3.84 -13.94
N VAL A 914 -30.21 -4.48 -13.21
CA VAL A 914 -30.44 -4.96 -11.84
C VAL A 914 -30.74 -3.78 -10.91
N ARG A 915 -29.95 -2.70 -10.98
CA ARG A 915 -30.19 -1.48 -10.17
C ARG A 915 -31.57 -0.89 -10.42
N GLN A 916 -31.99 -0.78 -11.68
CA GLN A 916 -33.31 -0.26 -12.05
C GLN A 916 -34.45 -1.22 -11.66
N CYS A 917 -34.18 -2.52 -11.57
CA CYS A 917 -35.17 -3.47 -11.06
C CYS A 917 -35.33 -3.33 -9.55
N LEU A 918 -34.22 -3.28 -8.81
CA LEU A 918 -34.22 -3.14 -7.35
C LEU A 918 -34.78 -1.80 -6.87
N SER A 919 -34.65 -0.72 -7.65
CA SER A 919 -35.31 0.54 -7.29
C SER A 919 -36.84 0.41 -7.23
N THR A 920 -37.43 -0.49 -8.00
CA THR A 920 -38.88 -0.75 -8.07
C THR A 920 -39.34 -2.01 -7.34
N TYR A 921 -38.42 -2.94 -7.06
CA TYR A 921 -38.72 -4.24 -6.46
C TYR A 921 -38.28 -4.27 -5.00
N THR A 922 -39.20 -4.61 -4.10
CA THR A 922 -38.88 -4.89 -2.70
C THR A 922 -38.94 -6.39 -2.48
N LEU A 923 -37.92 -6.96 -1.82
CA LEU A 923 -37.86 -8.40 -1.50
C LEU A 923 -39.14 -8.84 -0.79
N ARG A 924 -39.67 -10.04 -1.03
CA ARG A 924 -40.97 -10.48 -0.48
C ARG A 924 -40.84 -11.00 0.93
N ASP A 925 -39.78 -11.76 1.21
CA ASP A 925 -39.52 -12.26 2.55
C ASP A 925 -39.22 -11.10 3.52
N LYS A 926 -39.74 -11.19 4.75
CA LYS A 926 -39.54 -10.16 5.78
C LYS A 926 -38.21 -10.30 6.50
N LYS A 927 -37.63 -11.51 6.51
CA LYS A 927 -36.34 -11.83 7.14
C LYS A 927 -35.14 -11.35 6.32
N VAL A 928 -35.35 -10.99 5.05
CA VAL A 928 -34.29 -10.58 4.14
C VAL A 928 -34.37 -9.09 3.85
N SER A 929 -33.23 -8.42 4.01
CA SER A 929 -33.02 -7.02 3.66
C SER A 929 -31.79 -6.86 2.79
N ILE A 930 -31.77 -5.88 1.89
CA ILE A 930 -30.55 -5.49 1.16
C ILE A 930 -29.79 -4.51 2.07
N VAL A 931 -28.47 -4.65 2.17
CA VAL A 931 -27.63 -3.86 3.09
C VAL A 931 -26.45 -3.20 2.38
N PRO A 932 -26.02 -1.98 2.75
CA PRO A 932 -24.92 -1.28 2.08
C PRO A 932 -23.62 -2.12 2.03
N PRO A 933 -22.89 -2.14 0.90
CA PRO A 933 -23.05 -1.30 -0.29
C PRO A 933 -24.19 -1.70 -1.24
N GLY A 934 -24.99 -2.70 -0.89
CA GLY A 934 -26.25 -3.08 -1.55
C GLY A 934 -26.03 -3.78 -2.88
N LEU A 935 -25.50 -3.05 -3.85
CA LEU A 935 -25.26 -3.47 -5.22
C LEU A 935 -23.92 -2.93 -5.72
N THR A 936 -23.00 -3.81 -6.08
CA THR A 936 -21.69 -3.44 -6.62
C THR A 936 -21.39 -4.14 -7.94
N ARG A 937 -20.58 -3.51 -8.79
CA ARG A 937 -20.14 -4.10 -10.05
C ARG A 937 -18.88 -4.93 -9.79
N THR A 938 -18.85 -6.18 -10.26
CA THR A 938 -17.66 -7.04 -10.17
C THR A 938 -16.94 -7.12 -11.53
N GLN A 939 -15.82 -7.84 -11.59
CA GLN A 939 -15.07 -8.03 -12.83
C GLN A 939 -15.89 -8.75 -13.91
N VAL A 940 -16.76 -9.67 -13.50
CA VAL A 940 -17.50 -10.57 -14.39
C VAL A 940 -19.02 -10.40 -14.34
N GLY A 941 -19.55 -9.71 -13.33
CA GLY A 941 -20.98 -9.63 -13.07
C GLY A 941 -21.35 -8.53 -12.08
N VAL A 942 -22.30 -8.84 -11.22
CA VAL A 942 -22.89 -7.93 -10.24
C VAL A 942 -22.97 -8.63 -8.89
N ALA A 943 -22.51 -7.95 -7.83
CA ALA A 943 -22.58 -8.45 -6.46
C ALA A 943 -23.72 -7.77 -5.69
N LEU A 944 -24.48 -8.56 -4.94
CA LEU A 944 -25.54 -8.12 -4.04
C LEU A 944 -25.17 -8.48 -2.60
N SER A 945 -25.48 -7.58 -1.67
CA SER A 945 -25.28 -7.81 -0.24
C SER A 945 -26.63 -7.82 0.48
N LEU A 946 -26.99 -8.97 1.06
CA LEU A 946 -28.21 -9.15 1.82
C LEU A 946 -27.89 -9.40 3.30
N ALA A 947 -28.85 -9.13 4.17
CA ALA A 947 -28.85 -9.61 5.54
C ALA A 947 -30.10 -10.47 5.77
N TRP A 948 -29.88 -11.63 6.40
CA TRP A 948 -30.89 -12.57 6.82
C TRP A 948 -31.04 -12.56 8.35
N GLN A 949 -32.29 -12.57 8.81
CA GLN A 949 -32.66 -12.55 10.22
C GLN A 949 -33.52 -13.77 10.54
N GLY A 950 -32.88 -14.84 11.01
CA GLY A 950 -33.57 -16.06 11.41
C GLY A 950 -33.22 -16.53 12.82
N SER A 951 -33.50 -17.80 13.10
CA SER A 951 -33.39 -18.39 14.45
C SER A 951 -32.04 -19.07 14.68
N GLN A 952 -31.60 -19.85 13.70
CA GLN A 952 -30.30 -20.50 13.64
C GLN A 952 -29.22 -19.51 13.18
N TYR A 953 -29.57 -18.63 12.23
CA TYR A 953 -28.68 -17.60 11.72
C TYR A 953 -29.25 -16.21 12.03
N PRO A 954 -29.04 -15.71 13.26
CA PRO A 954 -29.76 -14.54 13.78
C PRO A 954 -29.34 -13.20 13.14
N LEU A 955 -28.13 -13.13 12.57
CA LEU A 955 -27.71 -12.09 11.66
C LEU A 955 -26.71 -12.68 10.67
N LEU A 956 -27.17 -13.03 9.49
CA LEU A 956 -26.35 -13.62 8.43
C LEU A 956 -26.19 -12.64 7.30
N LEU A 957 -24.95 -12.22 7.04
CA LEU A 957 -24.63 -11.32 5.93
C LEU A 957 -24.31 -12.15 4.69
N ILE A 958 -25.19 -12.11 3.71
CA ILE A 958 -25.13 -12.94 2.51
C ILE A 958 -24.57 -12.13 1.35
N GLY A 959 -23.43 -12.55 0.83
CA GLY A 959 -22.88 -12.13 -0.45
C GLY A 959 -23.47 -12.96 -1.59
N ILE A 960 -23.92 -12.31 -2.65
CA ILE A 960 -24.41 -12.96 -3.85
C ILE A 960 -23.64 -12.42 -5.05
N ASP A 961 -23.00 -13.28 -5.81
CA ASP A 961 -22.38 -12.94 -7.08
C ASP A 961 -23.23 -13.45 -8.24
N LEU A 962 -23.74 -12.52 -9.06
CA LEU A 962 -24.59 -12.82 -10.21
C LEU A 962 -23.82 -12.56 -11.52
N VAL A 963 -23.54 -13.63 -12.26
CA VAL A 963 -22.67 -13.60 -13.44
C VAL A 963 -23.42 -14.06 -14.70
N PRO A 964 -23.50 -13.25 -15.77
CA PRO A 964 -24.06 -13.70 -17.05
C PRO A 964 -23.07 -14.62 -17.76
N ILE A 965 -23.54 -15.79 -18.21
CA ILE A 965 -22.70 -16.84 -18.78
C ILE A 965 -23.23 -17.30 -20.14
N VAL A 966 -22.29 -17.47 -21.07
CA VAL A 966 -22.51 -18.17 -22.34
C VAL A 966 -21.96 -19.59 -22.22
N VAL A 967 -22.75 -20.58 -22.61
CA VAL A 967 -22.33 -21.99 -22.61
C VAL A 967 -21.86 -22.37 -24.00
N ILE A 968 -20.68 -22.97 -24.09
CA ILE A 968 -20.05 -23.39 -25.35
C ILE A 968 -19.60 -24.85 -25.27
N PRO A 969 -19.42 -25.54 -26.40
CA PRO A 969 -18.66 -26.79 -26.42
C PRO A 969 -17.23 -26.54 -25.91
N TRP A 970 -16.68 -27.49 -25.19
CA TRP A 970 -15.34 -27.36 -24.62
C TRP A 970 -14.28 -27.39 -25.73
N PRO A 971 -13.50 -26.31 -25.92
CA PRO A 971 -12.55 -26.18 -27.04
C PRO A 971 -11.42 -27.22 -27.00
N GLU A 972 -11.01 -27.74 -28.16
CA GLU A 972 -9.97 -28.77 -28.26
C GLU A 972 -8.60 -28.27 -27.77
N GLU A 973 -8.35 -26.97 -27.90
CA GLU A 973 -7.09 -26.32 -27.51
C GLU A 973 -6.92 -26.20 -25.99
N ILE A 974 -8.02 -26.33 -25.22
CA ILE A 974 -7.99 -26.20 -23.76
C ILE A 974 -7.89 -27.60 -23.11
N PRO A 975 -6.83 -27.87 -22.32
CA PRO A 975 -6.58 -29.19 -21.78
C PRO A 975 -7.72 -29.66 -20.85
N ARG A 976 -8.04 -30.95 -20.95
CA ARG A 976 -8.99 -31.67 -20.09
C ARG A 976 -8.23 -32.60 -19.13
N PRO A 977 -8.12 -32.25 -17.84
CA PRO A 977 -7.52 -33.13 -16.82
C PRO A 977 -8.27 -34.47 -16.70
N LEU A 978 -7.64 -35.52 -16.15
CA LEU A 978 -8.27 -36.85 -16.05
C LEU A 978 -9.52 -36.84 -15.17
N LEU A 979 -9.51 -36.03 -14.10
CA LEU A 979 -10.66 -35.82 -13.23
C LEU A 979 -11.73 -34.90 -13.87
N THR A 980 -11.80 -34.78 -15.19
CA THR A 980 -12.92 -34.04 -15.81
C THR A 980 -14.17 -34.93 -15.79
N PRO A 981 -15.33 -34.44 -15.31
CA PRO A 981 -16.55 -35.23 -15.29
C PRO A 981 -16.95 -35.73 -16.69
N VAL A 982 -17.33 -37.00 -16.81
CA VAL A 982 -17.63 -37.68 -18.10
C VAL A 982 -18.70 -36.94 -18.92
N ASN A 983 -19.66 -36.29 -18.25
CA ASN A 983 -20.76 -35.56 -18.90
C ASN A 983 -20.45 -34.08 -19.17
N SER A 984 -19.24 -33.60 -18.87
CA SER A 984 -18.85 -32.20 -19.09
C SER A 984 -18.27 -31.99 -20.48
N GLN A 985 -19.15 -31.95 -21.49
CA GLN A 985 -18.78 -31.57 -22.86
C GLN A 985 -18.84 -30.05 -23.11
N MET A 986 -19.46 -29.31 -22.18
CA MET A 986 -19.65 -27.87 -22.29
C MET A 986 -18.79 -27.10 -21.29
N MET A 987 -18.46 -25.86 -21.62
CA MET A 987 -17.69 -24.92 -20.81
C MET A 987 -18.46 -23.60 -20.66
N HIS A 988 -18.31 -22.94 -19.51
CA HIS A 988 -18.95 -21.67 -19.21
C HIS A 988 -18.01 -20.53 -19.53
N LEU A 989 -18.48 -19.53 -20.26
CA LEU A 989 -17.75 -18.31 -20.58
C LEU A 989 -18.41 -17.10 -19.91
N SER A 990 -17.60 -16.34 -19.18
CA SER A 990 -17.98 -15.07 -18.56
C SER A 990 -17.24 -13.92 -19.24
N ASN A 991 -17.86 -12.75 -19.28
CA ASN A 991 -17.24 -11.56 -19.84
C ASN A 991 -16.53 -10.73 -18.78
N THR A 992 -15.34 -10.19 -19.09
CA THR A 992 -14.58 -9.31 -18.19
C THR A 992 -14.56 -7.84 -18.66
N THR A 993 -14.21 -6.93 -17.75
CA THR A 993 -14.23 -5.47 -17.97
C THR A 993 -13.36 -4.97 -19.13
N ASP A 994 -12.36 -5.75 -19.59
CA ASP A 994 -11.33 -5.36 -20.57
C ASP A 994 -11.60 -5.87 -21.99
N ASN A 995 -12.88 -6.12 -22.32
CA ASN A 995 -13.30 -6.76 -23.56
C ASN A 995 -12.83 -8.22 -23.73
N LEU A 996 -12.31 -8.85 -22.67
CA LEU A 996 -11.84 -10.22 -22.69
C LEU A 996 -12.93 -11.16 -22.18
N TRP A 997 -12.81 -12.43 -22.55
CA TRP A 997 -13.67 -13.49 -22.03
C TRP A 997 -12.82 -14.42 -21.18
N ARG A 998 -13.40 -14.89 -20.08
CA ARG A 998 -12.78 -15.81 -19.14
C ARG A 998 -13.58 -17.10 -19.09
N CYS A 999 -12.90 -18.23 -19.18
CA CYS A 999 -13.46 -19.53 -18.89
C CYS A 999 -13.76 -19.65 -17.40
N SER A 1000 -14.99 -20.00 -17.05
CA SER A 1000 -15.38 -20.37 -15.70
C SER A 1000 -15.50 -21.89 -15.63
N PHE A 1001 -14.79 -22.49 -14.68
CA PHE A 1001 -14.80 -23.94 -14.46
C PHE A 1001 -15.63 -24.37 -13.26
N ALA A 1002 -16.37 -23.43 -12.65
CA ALA A 1002 -17.13 -23.67 -11.43
C ALA A 1002 -18.12 -24.84 -11.55
N ALA A 1003 -18.76 -25.03 -12.71
CA ALA A 1003 -19.68 -26.16 -12.91
C ALA A 1003 -18.96 -27.53 -12.92
N SER A 1004 -17.78 -27.62 -13.54
CA SER A 1004 -16.96 -28.83 -13.54
C SER A 1004 -16.38 -29.12 -12.16
N GLU A 1005 -15.92 -28.08 -11.45
CA GLU A 1005 -15.45 -28.18 -10.07
C GLU A 1005 -16.55 -28.69 -9.14
N VAL A 1006 -17.76 -28.15 -9.23
CA VAL A 1006 -18.90 -28.60 -8.40
C VAL A 1006 -19.23 -30.06 -8.63
N LYS A 1007 -19.26 -30.51 -9.90
CA LYS A 1007 -19.49 -31.92 -10.23
C LYS A 1007 -18.42 -32.83 -9.62
N MET A 1008 -17.16 -32.41 -9.64
CA MET A 1008 -16.06 -33.18 -9.06
C MET A 1008 -16.09 -33.21 -7.54
N LEU A 1009 -16.29 -32.06 -6.90
CA LEU A 1009 -16.33 -31.97 -5.44
C LEU A 1009 -17.50 -32.76 -4.82
N LYS A 1010 -18.60 -32.93 -5.57
CA LYS A 1010 -19.72 -33.82 -5.18
C LYS A 1010 -19.38 -35.32 -5.24
N GLN A 1011 -18.35 -35.70 -5.99
CA GLN A 1011 -17.92 -37.09 -6.16
C GLN A 1011 -16.75 -37.46 -5.24
N LEU A 1012 -16.36 -36.57 -4.32
CA LEU A 1012 -15.37 -36.91 -3.30
C LEU A 1012 -15.97 -37.95 -2.35
N ASP A 1013 -15.17 -38.94 -1.99
CA ASP A 1013 -15.51 -39.80 -0.86
C ASP A 1013 -15.38 -39.05 0.47
N HIS A 1014 -15.69 -39.74 1.57
CA HIS A 1014 -15.69 -39.15 2.91
C HIS A 1014 -14.28 -38.66 3.33
N GLN A 1015 -13.23 -39.43 3.07
CA GLN A 1015 -11.86 -39.11 3.49
C GLN A 1015 -11.25 -37.97 2.65
N GLU A 1016 -11.42 -38.02 1.33
CA GLU A 1016 -10.99 -36.96 0.41
C GLU A 1016 -11.67 -35.63 0.78
N ARG A 1017 -12.96 -35.69 1.12
CA ARG A 1017 -13.74 -34.52 1.55
C ARG A 1017 -13.25 -33.98 2.89
N GLN A 1018 -12.96 -34.85 3.86
CA GLN A 1018 -12.49 -34.44 5.18
C GLN A 1018 -11.19 -33.62 5.09
N VAL A 1019 -10.23 -34.05 4.27
CA VAL A 1019 -8.97 -33.31 4.08
C VAL A 1019 -9.20 -31.97 3.38
N PHE A 1020 -10.05 -31.93 2.34
CA PHE A 1020 -10.39 -30.68 1.66
C PHE A 1020 -11.03 -29.66 2.63
N LEU A 1021 -12.01 -30.10 3.41
CA LEU A 1021 -12.71 -29.25 4.38
C LEU A 1021 -11.77 -28.80 5.50
N THR A 1022 -10.86 -29.67 5.98
CA THR A 1022 -9.91 -29.33 7.06
C THR A 1022 -8.95 -28.25 6.62
N GLY A 1023 -8.39 -28.35 5.41
CA GLY A 1023 -7.54 -27.29 4.86
C GLY A 1023 -8.30 -25.99 4.60
N LYS A 1024 -9.56 -26.07 4.16
CA LYS A 1024 -10.44 -24.89 4.01
C LYS A 1024 -10.76 -24.23 5.35
N ALA A 1025 -10.99 -25.01 6.40
CA ALA A 1025 -11.25 -24.52 7.76
C ALA A 1025 -10.03 -23.75 8.27
N LEU A 1026 -8.82 -24.32 8.10
CA LEU A 1026 -7.56 -23.66 8.45
C LEU A 1026 -7.40 -22.32 7.73
N LEU A 1027 -7.63 -22.27 6.42
CA LEU A 1027 -7.56 -21.01 5.66
C LEU A 1027 -8.60 -19.99 6.11
N SER A 1028 -9.80 -20.44 6.51
CA SER A 1028 -10.88 -19.54 6.95
C SER A 1028 -10.55 -18.86 8.28
N CYS A 1029 -9.84 -19.55 9.20
CA CYS A 1029 -9.36 -18.96 10.46
C CYS A 1029 -8.37 -17.80 10.28
N MET A 1030 -7.75 -17.68 9.10
CA MET A 1030 -6.74 -16.66 8.80
C MET A 1030 -7.27 -15.52 7.91
N LYS A 1031 -8.54 -15.57 7.48
CA LYS A 1031 -9.13 -14.57 6.57
C LYS A 1031 -9.91 -13.50 7.33
N ALA A 1032 -9.82 -12.27 6.81
CA ALA A 1032 -10.71 -11.18 7.18
C ALA A 1032 -11.93 -11.21 6.27
N GLU A 1033 -13.13 -11.28 6.84
CA GLU A 1033 -14.33 -11.22 6.02
C GLU A 1033 -14.67 -9.77 5.59
N PRO A 1034 -15.19 -9.55 4.37
CA PRO A 1034 -15.52 -8.21 3.86
C PRO A 1034 -16.53 -7.43 4.70
N TRP A 1035 -17.34 -8.10 5.51
CA TRP A 1035 -18.33 -7.48 6.38
C TRP A 1035 -17.82 -7.12 7.78
N MET A 1036 -16.63 -7.62 8.18
CA MET A 1036 -16.11 -7.37 9.53
C MET A 1036 -15.86 -5.86 9.76
N PRO A 1037 -16.11 -5.34 10.99
CA PRO A 1037 -15.78 -3.96 11.34
C PRO A 1037 -14.30 -3.69 11.15
N LYS A 1038 -13.95 -2.43 10.85
CA LYS A 1038 -12.56 -2.05 10.55
C LYS A 1038 -11.60 -2.41 11.68
N ASP A 1039 -12.01 -2.36 12.93
CA ASP A 1039 -11.12 -2.67 14.07
C ASP A 1039 -10.88 -4.17 14.26
N LEU A 1040 -11.86 -5.02 13.93
CA LEU A 1040 -11.65 -6.47 13.85
C LEU A 1040 -10.86 -6.82 12.59
N LYS A 1041 -11.22 -6.20 11.45
CA LYS A 1041 -10.39 -6.29 10.25
C LYS A 1041 -8.99 -5.83 10.55
N LYS A 1042 -8.70 -4.84 11.40
CA LYS A 1042 -7.34 -4.43 11.75
C LYS A 1042 -6.51 -5.56 12.32
N GLN A 1043 -7.10 -6.51 13.04
CA GLN A 1043 -6.41 -7.74 13.47
C GLN A 1043 -5.90 -8.56 12.27
N PHE A 1044 -6.62 -8.48 11.15
CA PHE A 1044 -6.34 -9.09 9.86
C PHE A 1044 -5.93 -8.07 8.75
N SER A 1045 -5.82 -6.76 9.04
CA SER A 1045 -5.51 -5.71 8.07
C SER A 1045 -4.05 -5.31 8.17
N TRP A 1046 -3.33 -5.87 9.14
CA TRP A 1046 -1.89 -6.10 9.02
C TRP A 1046 -1.54 -6.96 7.79
N TRP A 1047 -2.53 -7.52 7.10
CA TRP A 1047 -2.39 -8.23 5.83
C TRP A 1047 -2.69 -7.30 4.62
N ASP A 1048 -3.13 -6.05 4.86
CA ASP A 1048 -3.52 -5.08 3.84
C ASP A 1048 -2.31 -4.25 3.34
N ILE A 1049 -1.83 -4.66 2.15
CA ILE A 1049 -1.12 -3.99 1.04
C ILE A 1049 -0.02 -2.95 1.34
N ARG A 1050 -0.10 -2.08 2.36
CA ARG A 1050 0.77 -0.90 2.47
C ARG A 1050 2.04 -1.04 3.32
N TYR A 1051 2.10 -1.94 4.31
CA TYR A 1051 3.29 -2.03 5.17
C TYR A 1051 3.80 -3.46 5.41
N TRP A 1052 2.90 -4.44 5.54
CA TRP A 1052 3.26 -5.85 5.66
C TRP A 1052 2.26 -6.66 4.84
N LYS A 1053 2.68 -7.22 3.71
CA LYS A 1053 1.86 -8.23 3.03
C LYS A 1053 2.07 -9.53 3.79
N ILE A 1054 1.24 -9.81 4.79
CA ILE A 1054 1.28 -11.15 5.35
C ILE A 1054 0.71 -12.10 4.28
N PRO A 1055 1.53 -13.01 3.71
CA PRO A 1055 1.10 -13.83 2.60
C PRO A 1055 0.22 -14.95 3.17
N THR A 1056 -1.11 -14.87 3.07
CA THR A 1056 -1.96 -16.05 3.27
C THR A 1056 -2.19 -16.74 1.94
N PRO A 1057 -2.27 -18.09 1.92
CA PRO A 1057 -2.55 -18.77 0.67
C PRO A 1057 -4.01 -18.55 0.28
N GLU A 1058 -4.25 -18.24 -0.99
CA GLU A 1058 -5.61 -18.10 -1.48
C GLU A 1058 -6.31 -19.47 -1.52
N GLY A 1059 -7.61 -19.49 -1.17
CA GLY A 1059 -8.42 -20.70 -1.25
C GLY A 1059 -8.51 -21.27 -2.68
N PHE A 1060 -8.39 -20.41 -3.70
CA PHE A 1060 -8.27 -20.81 -5.09
C PHE A 1060 -7.01 -21.66 -5.33
N CYS A 1061 -5.85 -21.25 -4.81
CA CYS A 1061 -4.61 -22.01 -4.96
C CYS A 1061 -4.69 -23.36 -4.26
N PHE A 1062 -5.20 -23.38 -3.01
CA PHE A 1062 -5.39 -24.61 -2.24
C PHE A 1062 -6.29 -25.61 -2.97
N LYS A 1063 -7.43 -25.17 -3.50
CA LYS A 1063 -8.35 -26.02 -4.26
C LYS A 1063 -7.69 -26.65 -5.49
N ASN A 1064 -6.92 -25.87 -6.25
CA ASN A 1064 -6.23 -26.38 -7.43
C ASN A 1064 -5.11 -27.37 -7.08
N SER A 1065 -4.34 -27.10 -6.03
CA SER A 1065 -3.32 -28.03 -5.53
C SER A 1065 -3.95 -29.32 -4.97
N PHE A 1066 -5.11 -29.22 -4.32
CA PHE A 1066 -5.88 -30.39 -3.85
C PHE A 1066 -6.29 -31.29 -5.03
N LEU A 1067 -6.91 -30.72 -6.07
CA LEU A 1067 -7.34 -31.50 -7.24
C LEU A 1067 -6.17 -32.20 -7.96
N ARG A 1068 -5.00 -31.56 -8.04
CA ARG A 1068 -3.78 -32.19 -8.60
C ARG A 1068 -3.28 -33.36 -7.76
N GLN A 1069 -3.26 -33.20 -6.43
CA GLN A 1069 -2.86 -34.29 -5.53
C GLN A 1069 -3.87 -35.44 -5.55
N LEU A 1070 -5.17 -35.11 -5.64
CA LEU A 1070 -6.24 -36.09 -5.75
C LEU A 1070 -6.09 -36.94 -7.02
N GLU A 1071 -5.85 -36.30 -8.17
CA GLU A 1071 -5.61 -36.99 -9.45
C GLU A 1071 -4.42 -37.94 -9.32
N LYS A 1072 -3.29 -37.45 -8.80
CA LYS A 1072 -2.09 -38.25 -8.59
C LYS A 1072 -2.37 -39.49 -7.75
N LYS A 1073 -3.06 -39.34 -6.62
CA LYS A 1073 -3.40 -40.45 -5.70
C LYS A 1073 -4.34 -41.47 -6.33
N ARG A 1074 -5.38 -41.02 -7.03
CA ARG A 1074 -6.32 -41.91 -7.74
C ARG A 1074 -5.64 -42.67 -8.88
N VAL A 1075 -4.69 -42.04 -9.60
CA VAL A 1075 -3.90 -42.70 -10.65
C VAL A 1075 -2.91 -43.73 -10.07
N GLU A 1076 -2.27 -43.40 -8.94
CA GLU A 1076 -1.35 -44.30 -8.23
C GLU A 1076 -2.07 -45.44 -7.48
N GLY A 1077 -3.40 -45.39 -7.36
CA GLY A 1077 -4.20 -46.37 -6.61
C GLY A 1077 -4.01 -46.30 -5.10
N VAL A 1078 -3.59 -45.14 -4.58
CA VAL A 1078 -3.32 -44.95 -3.14
C VAL A 1078 -4.47 -44.20 -2.47
N GLU A 1079 -5.14 -44.85 -1.53
CA GLU A 1079 -6.24 -44.26 -0.73
C GLU A 1079 -5.72 -43.29 0.34
N TRP A 1080 -6.57 -42.36 0.75
CA TRP A 1080 -6.28 -41.37 1.79
C TRP A 1080 -6.67 -41.99 3.14
N GLN A 1081 -5.75 -42.11 4.09
CA GLN A 1081 -6.04 -42.79 5.35
C GLN A 1081 -6.58 -41.80 6.40
N GLU A 1082 -7.50 -42.25 7.25
CA GLU A 1082 -8.17 -41.42 8.26
C GLU A 1082 -7.22 -40.94 9.37
N GLU A 1083 -6.19 -41.74 9.68
CA GLU A 1083 -5.18 -41.42 10.72
C GLU A 1083 -4.20 -40.31 10.28
N ASP A 1084 -4.17 -39.95 9.00
CA ASP A 1084 -3.15 -39.09 8.37
C ASP A 1084 -3.71 -37.79 7.76
N VAL A 1085 -4.92 -37.35 8.15
CA VAL A 1085 -5.59 -36.14 7.60
C VAL A 1085 -4.65 -34.93 7.51
N MET A 1086 -3.91 -34.62 8.58
CA MET A 1086 -2.98 -33.48 8.60
C MET A 1086 -1.75 -33.68 7.71
N GLN A 1087 -1.28 -34.91 7.53
CA GLN A 1087 -0.20 -35.21 6.58
C GLN A 1087 -0.67 -35.01 5.14
N HIS A 1088 -1.92 -35.39 4.84
CA HIS A 1088 -2.54 -35.13 3.55
C HIS A 1088 -2.75 -33.61 3.33
N VAL A 1089 -3.19 -32.85 4.35
CA VAL A 1089 -3.25 -31.38 4.29
C VAL A 1089 -1.86 -30.79 4.00
N ILE A 1090 -0.81 -31.26 4.68
CA ILE A 1090 0.58 -30.84 4.40
C ILE A 1090 0.94 -31.12 2.94
N SER A 1091 0.60 -32.29 2.41
CA SER A 1091 0.89 -32.66 1.03
C SER A 1091 0.23 -31.71 0.01
N VAL A 1092 -1.01 -31.30 0.28
CA VAL A 1092 -1.73 -30.32 -0.54
C VAL A 1092 -1.04 -28.95 -0.50
N PHE A 1093 -0.71 -28.44 0.68
CA PHE A 1093 0.02 -27.17 0.81
C PHE A 1093 1.43 -27.25 0.21
N ARG A 1094 2.09 -28.41 0.25
CA ARG A 1094 3.40 -28.62 -0.39
C ARG A 1094 3.31 -28.46 -1.90
N GLY A 1095 2.18 -28.83 -2.50
CA GLY A 1095 1.89 -28.57 -3.91
C GLY A 1095 1.67 -27.08 -4.26
N MET A 1096 1.78 -26.19 -3.28
CA MET A 1096 1.79 -24.74 -3.44
C MET A 1096 3.19 -24.14 -3.21
N CYS A 1097 4.18 -24.99 -2.99
CA CYS A 1097 5.57 -24.64 -2.72
C CYS A 1097 6.51 -25.32 -3.72
N GLU A 1098 7.72 -24.80 -3.83
CA GLU A 1098 8.86 -25.45 -4.47
C GLU A 1098 9.99 -25.60 -3.46
N GLU A 1099 10.79 -26.64 -3.62
CA GLU A 1099 11.94 -26.91 -2.75
C GLU A 1099 13.15 -26.16 -3.31
N MET A 1100 13.69 -25.26 -2.50
CA MET A 1100 14.92 -24.54 -2.78
C MET A 1100 15.98 -25.07 -1.83
N VAL A 1101 17.03 -25.68 -2.40
CA VAL A 1101 18.21 -26.06 -1.62
C VAL A 1101 19.09 -24.84 -1.52
N ASP A 1102 19.36 -24.38 -0.30
CA ASP A 1102 20.36 -23.34 -0.09
C ASP A 1102 21.73 -23.90 -0.53
N PRO A 1103 22.36 -23.33 -1.57
CA PRO A 1103 23.61 -23.85 -2.11
C PRO A 1103 24.77 -23.85 -1.10
N GLN A 1104 24.67 -23.06 -0.01
CA GLN A 1104 25.73 -22.89 0.98
C GLN A 1104 25.54 -23.79 2.21
N THR A 1105 24.32 -23.96 2.69
CA THR A 1105 24.03 -24.74 3.91
C THR A 1105 23.58 -26.17 3.61
N SER A 1106 23.21 -26.47 2.35
CA SER A 1106 22.48 -27.69 1.97
C SER A 1106 21.14 -27.85 2.68
N ASP A 1107 20.64 -26.80 3.33
CA ASP A 1107 19.33 -26.82 3.98
C ASP A 1107 18.24 -26.70 2.92
N GLU A 1108 17.28 -27.63 2.96
CA GLU A 1108 16.09 -27.59 2.13
C GLU A 1108 15.08 -26.59 2.71
N ARG A 1109 14.79 -25.52 1.96
CA ARG A 1109 13.77 -24.54 2.33
C ARG A 1109 12.61 -24.56 1.34
N LEU A 1110 11.39 -24.57 1.85
CA LEU A 1110 10.19 -24.42 1.03
C LEU A 1110 9.95 -22.94 0.72
N VAL A 1111 9.78 -22.62 -0.56
CA VAL A 1111 9.39 -21.27 -1.02
C VAL A 1111 8.06 -21.33 -1.79
N PRO A 1112 7.26 -20.25 -1.81
CA PRO A 1112 5.96 -20.26 -2.50
C PRO A 1112 6.10 -20.46 -4.02
N ALA A 1113 5.30 -21.35 -4.59
CA ALA A 1113 5.28 -21.65 -6.02
C ALA A 1113 4.02 -21.10 -6.73
N LYS A 1114 4.10 -21.02 -8.06
CA LYS A 1114 2.95 -20.67 -8.93
C LYS A 1114 2.01 -21.86 -9.08
N VAL A 1115 0.74 -21.65 -8.78
CA VAL A 1115 -0.33 -22.62 -8.95
C VAL A 1115 -1.23 -22.21 -10.11
N HIS A 1116 -1.33 -23.08 -11.11
CA HIS A 1116 -2.23 -22.93 -12.26
C HIS A 1116 -3.60 -23.53 -11.96
N ALA A 1117 -4.64 -23.00 -12.60
CA ALA A 1117 -5.98 -23.60 -12.58
C ALA A 1117 -5.89 -25.08 -12.99
N TYR A 1118 -6.54 -25.95 -12.23
CA TYR A 1118 -6.58 -27.37 -12.51
C TYR A 1118 -7.31 -27.62 -13.83
N PHE A 1119 -8.53 -27.09 -13.93
CA PHE A 1119 -9.24 -26.99 -15.19
C PHE A 1119 -8.74 -25.79 -15.98
N GLY A 1120 -8.50 -25.97 -17.28
CA GLY A 1120 -8.11 -24.88 -18.17
C GLY A 1120 -6.62 -24.53 -18.19
N GLY A 1121 -5.80 -25.02 -17.24
CA GLY A 1121 -4.34 -24.87 -17.27
C GLY A 1121 -3.86 -23.43 -17.52
N ASP A 1122 -3.25 -23.21 -18.68
CA ASP A 1122 -2.68 -21.92 -19.13
C ASP A 1122 -3.74 -20.91 -19.65
N CYS A 1123 -5.04 -21.16 -19.46
CA CYS A 1123 -6.11 -20.20 -19.75
C CYS A 1123 -6.40 -19.22 -18.62
N GLU A 1124 -5.89 -19.47 -17.40
CA GLU A 1124 -6.03 -18.56 -16.27
C GLU A 1124 -4.67 -18.10 -15.72
N ARG A 1125 -4.63 -16.88 -15.18
CA ARG A 1125 -3.42 -16.32 -14.58
C ARG A 1125 -3.01 -17.14 -13.35
N PRO A 1126 -1.78 -17.70 -13.32
CA PRO A 1126 -1.30 -18.44 -12.16
C PRO A 1126 -1.18 -17.52 -10.95
N LYS A 1127 -1.46 -18.09 -9.78
CA LYS A 1127 -1.38 -17.38 -8.49
C LYS A 1127 -0.33 -18.02 -7.61
N VAL A 1128 0.36 -17.21 -6.80
CA VAL A 1128 1.45 -17.71 -5.95
C VAL A 1128 0.88 -18.19 -4.60
N GLY A 1129 1.31 -19.37 -4.15
CA GLY A 1129 0.91 -20.03 -2.90
C GLY A 1129 1.51 -19.46 -1.61
N HIS A 1130 1.65 -18.14 -1.56
CA HIS A 1130 2.15 -17.35 -0.44
C HIS A 1130 1.61 -17.83 0.93
N GLY A 1131 2.47 -18.03 1.95
CA GLY A 1131 2.07 -18.48 3.30
C GLY A 1131 1.98 -19.99 3.50
N ALA A 1132 2.03 -20.77 2.42
CA ALA A 1132 2.01 -22.23 2.50
C ALA A 1132 3.23 -22.81 3.25
N PRO A 1133 4.46 -22.29 3.08
CA PRO A 1133 5.62 -22.77 3.85
C PRO A 1133 5.42 -22.68 5.37
N GLU A 1134 4.92 -21.54 5.86
CA GLU A 1134 4.68 -21.29 7.28
C GLU A 1134 3.61 -22.22 7.86
N ILE A 1135 2.55 -22.47 7.10
CA ILE A 1135 1.50 -23.43 7.49
C ILE A 1135 2.07 -24.84 7.60
N ILE A 1136 2.86 -25.27 6.61
CA ILE A 1136 3.50 -26.60 6.61
C ILE A 1136 4.41 -26.75 7.83
N GLU A 1137 5.24 -25.75 8.11
CA GLU A 1137 6.15 -25.78 9.25
C GLU A 1137 5.38 -25.84 10.59
N TYR A 1138 4.31 -25.06 10.72
CA TYR A 1138 3.46 -25.07 11.91
C TYR A 1138 2.83 -26.45 12.16
N ILE A 1139 2.19 -27.05 11.14
CA ILE A 1139 1.56 -28.37 11.26
C ILE A 1139 2.62 -29.42 11.61
N LYS A 1140 3.79 -29.42 10.94
CA LYS A 1140 4.90 -30.34 11.24
C LYS A 1140 5.39 -30.22 12.68
N LYS A 1141 5.57 -28.99 13.19
CA LYS A 1141 5.99 -28.74 14.56
C LYS A 1141 4.95 -29.21 15.58
N HIS A 1142 3.67 -29.10 15.25
CA HIS A 1142 2.58 -29.57 16.09
C HIS A 1142 2.54 -31.10 16.15
N LEU A 1143 2.64 -31.78 15.01
CA LEU A 1143 2.68 -33.25 14.94
C LEU A 1143 3.86 -33.85 15.74
N LYS A 1144 5.06 -33.26 15.63
CA LYS A 1144 6.24 -33.66 16.43
C LYS A 1144 6.06 -33.51 17.95
N LYS A 1145 5.17 -32.62 18.42
CA LYS A 1145 4.90 -32.46 19.87
C LYS A 1145 3.99 -33.55 20.43
N VAL A 1146 3.14 -34.15 19.59
CA VAL A 1146 2.23 -35.25 19.97
C VAL A 1146 3.00 -36.56 20.14
N GLU A 1147 4.10 -36.74 19.43
CA GLU A 1147 4.96 -37.95 19.49
C GLU A 1147 5.86 -38.07 20.74
N LYS A 1148 5.81 -37.17 21.73
CA LYS A 1148 6.48 -37.40 23.02
C LYS A 1148 5.58 -38.22 23.93
N PRO A 1149 5.86 -39.52 24.21
CA PRO A 1149 5.11 -40.26 25.20
C PRO A 1149 5.45 -39.72 26.59
N GLN A 1150 4.45 -39.68 27.46
CA GLN A 1150 4.67 -39.66 28.90
C GLN A 1150 5.50 -40.90 29.27
N VAL A 1151 6.82 -40.75 29.37
CA VAL A 1151 7.65 -41.73 30.06
C VAL A 1151 7.35 -41.54 31.54
N GLY A 1152 6.42 -42.35 32.04
CA GLY A 1152 6.21 -42.55 33.46
C GLY A 1152 7.53 -42.94 34.11
N TYR A 1153 7.88 -42.20 35.16
CA TYR A 1153 8.91 -42.63 36.11
C TYR A 1153 8.45 -43.96 36.74
N MET A 1154 8.93 -45.08 36.21
CA MET A 1154 9.17 -46.27 37.01
C MET A 1154 10.64 -46.62 36.82
N GLY A 1155 11.40 -46.41 37.89
CA GLY A 1155 12.82 -46.68 37.91
C GLY A 1155 13.11 -48.16 37.73
N LEU A 1156 14.25 -48.46 37.12
CA LEU A 1156 15.07 -49.60 37.48
C LEU A 1156 16.52 -49.30 37.10
N ARG A 1157 17.40 -49.79 37.97
CA ARG A 1157 18.82 -49.50 38.10
C ARG A 1157 19.64 -50.10 36.96
N ARG A 1158 20.80 -49.48 36.72
CA ARG A 1158 22.12 -50.04 36.37
C ARG A 1158 22.14 -51.29 35.49
N GLY A 1159 22.77 -51.18 34.32
CA GLY A 1159 23.33 -52.34 33.62
C GLY A 1159 24.04 -51.92 32.36
N CYS A 1160 25.33 -52.19 32.29
CA CYS A 1160 26.25 -51.88 31.20
C CYS A 1160 25.90 -52.57 29.86
N VAL A 1161 26.63 -52.11 28.83
CA VAL A 1161 27.26 -52.85 27.71
C VAL A 1161 26.71 -52.54 26.32
N ASN A 1162 27.60 -51.89 25.55
CA ASN A 1162 27.79 -51.90 24.10
C ASN A 1162 26.92 -52.84 23.24
N GLN A 1163 26.33 -52.27 22.18
CA GLN A 1163 26.76 -52.49 20.80
C GLN A 1163 26.27 -51.36 19.89
#